data_AF-A0A970PGH1-F1
#
_entry.id   AF-A0A970PGH1-F1
#
_cell.length_a   1.000
_cell.length_b   1.000
_cell.length_c   1.000
_cell.angle_alpha   90.00
_cell.angle_beta   90.00
_cell.angle_gamma   90.00
#
_symmetry.space_group_name_H-M   'P 1'
#
loop_
_entity.id
_entity.type
_entity.pdbx_description
1 polymer ?
#
loop_
_entity_poly.entity_id
_entity_poly.type
_entity_poly.pdbx_seq_one_letter_code
_entity_poly.pdbx_strand_id
1 'polypeptide(L)'
;MDFPGRLIAGFLVVVLILIFPLQYIAGLNNESIDALVDNRTHLFSDSVRTKGYLAKQMYEEYTDFLDTTGERYDIDLQDIRPVRGDEYSLRSNTDISRTSSFERVSYNEIQSFAAHTHTSDCYTGNPHVCNGTDCKYEYDGKKILIGAGNRANNNNTYIYYSNDGITWTSIPNITYNNYDVGSLTYMNGQFVMRSTSGNINTSKDGQNWTDISSGSNISGLPSDISLIPYSTVASTINDIKHVGNGLYYASGTVNKKIGPYSYKSVGALFTSTDLINWTYHSNYDRPLSKLATSIIGTEKILVAFSQGDPANWIYPGYYTAYINDDGTLPEMSLTVSYSDSVYDGAALIQAGDYAVFVHNNSFYNCTIPEMYSFRNLYIGLNSSIRYGKGMYLSGTIRGSSLINMTYISNPNIKGEYGRGMVYFGDRFIFSTKYQTAPDSFSYYAYTSTDGTTWTQGNAPVVFSQLVCNAEGGSGEIDRGPCLKKGKYYDNIGNEVFPICDRVVSSIRAKFPTQTVDKGNPINTTAIATYLDGHEGEVNCSSNCNPNLVGTQTVTLTYTGLVGNAKTTGTRTCTISVTVRPTNILTSITVLPVSQTVQKYSFPTFTVRASYNDGTSKLLSASDYSVTGYNPNIIGIQSVTISYTEGLITKTATVSVAVTALQRECPRCSQIYELNPDDTDPGCPHCRDLIIGIKVTPNFVEVTKGDILPITVMGLYNDGSKAVVTGWESNYNPERVGLQKVTVQYRGYAADITVWVKERLTICPVCGTEYPETEDVCPVCAAKVVRIEASPKEITIMQYEPISLTVRAFYADGSSKVVNDWVIDRTSAIPGTFLATVTYRGISDTISLTVLSINSIECPICGTIYDLSDSPKGCPICSEEIVGIEAYLTSGSNLVQLGTTPNIAVILIFRDNHREFATDGYTLENFNSRELGIQTITVIYRGFTTTIIIEVVNILDTTTCPNGHVYNKNSDGSDPGCPFCHLGNEVSNIAYFDITYTSEILDAVYSVGAYHFQEGNYISVIVTKRDKSLMYRLQNTFFSTSMLGRRKRFIYGGEVKDE
;
A
#
# COMPACT_ATOMS: atom_id res chain seq x y z
N MET A 1 44.37 31.65 -5.08
CA MET A 1 42.90 31.52 -4.97
C MET A 1 42.34 32.83 -4.48
N ASP A 2 41.81 33.58 -5.42
CA ASP A 2 41.28 34.93 -5.21
C ASP A 2 39.86 34.84 -4.63
N PHE A 3 39.30 35.98 -4.23
CA PHE A 3 37.98 36.05 -3.61
C PHE A 3 36.88 35.26 -4.33
N PRO A 4 36.64 35.40 -5.66
CA PRO A 4 35.64 34.59 -6.36
C PRO A 4 35.98 33.09 -6.37
N GLY A 5 37.26 32.71 -6.45
CA GLY A 5 37.68 31.31 -6.39
C GLY A 5 37.39 30.67 -5.02
N ARG A 6 37.50 31.43 -3.93
CA ARG A 6 37.09 30.98 -2.58
C ARG A 6 35.58 30.89 -2.43
N LEU A 7 34.84 31.81 -3.05
CA LEU A 7 33.37 31.79 -3.08
C LEU A 7 32.84 30.59 -3.85
N ILE A 8 33.40 30.32 -5.05
CA ILE A 8 33.07 29.15 -5.86
C ILE A 8 33.45 27.85 -5.14
N ALA A 9 34.65 27.78 -4.54
CA ALA A 9 35.05 26.61 -3.75
C ALA A 9 34.13 26.38 -2.53
N GLY A 10 33.75 27.45 -1.82
CA GLY A 10 32.78 27.37 -0.73
C GLY A 10 31.40 26.89 -1.20
N PHE A 11 30.91 27.41 -2.33
CA PHE A 11 29.65 26.97 -2.92
C PHE A 11 29.71 25.50 -3.40
N LEU A 12 30.81 25.08 -4.02
CA LEU A 12 31.04 23.67 -4.39
C LEU A 12 31.11 22.75 -3.17
N VAL A 13 31.72 23.20 -2.07
CA VAL A 13 31.76 22.45 -0.81
C VAL A 13 30.36 22.35 -0.18
N VAL A 14 29.57 23.43 -0.19
CA VAL A 14 28.17 23.40 0.27
C VAL A 14 27.31 22.47 -0.60
N VAL A 15 27.49 22.52 -1.93
CA VAL A 15 26.85 21.60 -2.89
C VAL A 15 27.25 20.14 -2.60
N LEU A 16 28.54 19.84 -2.44
CA LEU A 16 29.01 18.47 -2.20
C LEU A 16 28.63 17.94 -0.81
N ILE A 17 28.51 18.80 0.21
CA ILE A 17 28.12 18.40 1.58
C ILE A 17 26.60 18.28 1.75
N LEU A 18 25.79 19.06 1.03
CA LEU A 18 24.32 18.93 1.11
C LEU A 18 23.75 18.01 0.03
N ILE A 19 24.07 18.25 -1.25
CA ILE A 19 23.36 17.65 -2.37
C ILE A 19 23.76 16.19 -2.58
N PHE A 20 25.05 15.84 -2.47
CA PHE A 20 25.50 14.45 -2.63
C PHE A 20 24.90 13.53 -1.54
N PRO A 21 24.92 13.90 -0.24
CA PRO A 21 24.20 13.15 0.79
C PRO A 21 22.68 13.12 0.59
N LEU A 22 22.05 14.23 0.18
CA LEU A 22 20.61 14.24 -0.15
C LEU A 22 20.27 13.29 -1.31
N GLN A 23 21.11 13.20 -2.34
CA GLN A 23 20.93 12.29 -3.46
C GLN A 23 21.13 10.82 -3.04
N TYR A 24 22.09 10.54 -2.16
CA TYR A 24 22.30 9.20 -1.59
C TYR A 24 21.16 8.77 -0.66
N ILE A 25 20.68 9.68 0.21
CA ILE A 25 19.51 9.47 1.07
C ILE A 25 18.24 9.27 0.23
N ALA A 26 18.07 10.02 -0.86
CA ALA A 26 16.96 9.82 -1.81
C ALA A 26 17.00 8.45 -2.49
N GLY A 27 18.19 7.95 -2.84
CA GLY A 27 18.39 6.59 -3.35
C GLY A 27 17.97 5.52 -2.34
N LEU A 28 18.51 5.59 -1.11
CA LEU A 28 18.19 4.66 -0.03
C LEU A 28 16.70 4.70 0.35
N ASN A 29 16.09 5.88 0.41
CA ASN A 29 14.64 5.99 0.64
C ASN A 29 13.84 5.34 -0.48
N ASN A 30 14.24 5.51 -1.75
CA ASN A 30 13.52 4.90 -2.87
C ASN A 30 13.59 3.36 -2.85
N GLU A 31 14.76 2.78 -2.55
CA GLU A 31 14.91 1.32 -2.37
C GLU A 31 14.12 0.83 -1.14
N SER A 32 14.13 1.58 -0.03
CA SER A 32 13.36 1.25 1.17
C SER A 32 11.84 1.38 0.98
N ILE A 33 11.36 2.34 0.18
CA ILE A 33 9.94 2.50 -0.18
C ILE A 33 9.53 1.36 -1.12
N ASP A 34 10.32 1.07 -2.15
CA ASP A 34 10.03 -0.04 -3.06
C ASP A 34 9.97 -1.39 -2.32
N ALA A 35 10.80 -1.61 -1.31
CA ALA A 35 10.81 -2.82 -0.47
C ALA A 35 9.77 -2.80 0.67
N LEU A 36 9.09 -1.67 0.91
CA LEU A 36 7.96 -1.55 1.84
C LEU A 36 6.63 -1.78 1.10
N VAL A 37 6.50 -1.23 -0.11
CA VAL A 37 5.36 -1.48 -1.01
C VAL A 37 5.29 -2.94 -1.45
N ASP A 38 6.44 -3.58 -1.71
CA ASP A 38 6.57 -5.03 -1.96
C ASP A 38 5.81 -5.84 -0.87
N ASN A 39 6.26 -5.69 0.38
CA ASN A 39 5.74 -6.41 1.55
C ASN A 39 4.27 -6.07 1.84
N ARG A 40 3.89 -4.79 1.77
CA ARG A 40 2.51 -4.36 2.08
C ARG A 40 1.51 -4.78 0.99
N THR A 41 1.92 -4.87 -0.27
CA THR A 41 1.07 -5.39 -1.37
C THR A 41 0.89 -6.90 -1.25
N HIS A 42 1.96 -7.64 -0.90
CA HIS A 42 1.87 -9.06 -0.57
C HIS A 42 0.87 -9.32 0.56
N LEU A 43 0.96 -8.57 1.67
CA LEU A 43 0.03 -8.68 2.80
C LEU A 43 -1.41 -8.31 2.47
N PHE A 44 -1.64 -7.28 1.66
CA PHE A 44 -2.98 -6.92 1.20
C PHE A 44 -3.58 -8.04 0.34
N SER A 45 -2.80 -8.57 -0.62
CA SER A 45 -3.25 -9.69 -1.46
C SER A 45 -3.56 -10.94 -0.65
N ASP A 46 -2.73 -11.29 0.34
CA ASP A 46 -2.98 -12.48 1.17
C ASP A 46 -4.17 -12.27 2.13
N SER A 47 -4.33 -11.08 2.72
CA SER A 47 -5.47 -10.78 3.60
C SER A 47 -6.82 -10.75 2.88
N VAL A 48 -6.87 -10.52 1.57
CA VAL A 48 -8.12 -10.69 0.80
C VAL A 48 -8.33 -12.16 0.47
N ARG A 49 -7.25 -12.87 0.10
CA ARG A 49 -7.24 -14.29 -0.26
C ARG A 49 -7.63 -15.24 0.91
N THR A 50 -7.31 -14.88 2.16
CA THR A 50 -7.67 -15.66 3.37
C THR A 50 -9.03 -15.31 3.97
N LYS A 51 -9.57 -14.12 3.69
CA LYS A 51 -10.87 -13.67 4.23
C LYS A 51 -12.06 -13.98 3.31
N GLY A 52 -11.81 -14.30 2.03
CA GLY A 52 -12.87 -14.40 1.02
C GLY A 52 -13.49 -13.05 0.61
N TYR A 53 -13.04 -11.90 1.15
CA TYR A 53 -13.61 -10.60 0.81
C TYR A 53 -12.60 -9.44 0.86
N LEU A 54 -12.90 -8.41 0.06
CA LEU A 54 -12.31 -7.08 0.14
C LEU A 54 -13.37 -6.12 0.71
N ALA A 55 -13.19 -5.69 1.96
CA ALA A 55 -14.01 -4.65 2.55
C ALA A 55 -13.52 -3.25 2.12
N LYS A 56 -14.41 -2.26 2.13
CA LYS A 56 -14.09 -0.86 1.82
C LYS A 56 -12.90 -0.33 2.63
N GLN A 57 -12.94 -0.52 3.94
CA GLN A 57 -11.83 -0.21 4.85
C GLN A 57 -10.51 -0.88 4.45
N MET A 58 -10.52 -2.14 4.01
CA MET A 58 -9.30 -2.85 3.60
C MET A 58 -8.68 -2.25 2.33
N TYR A 59 -9.51 -1.74 1.42
CA TYR A 59 -9.04 -1.00 0.26
C TYR A 59 -8.54 0.39 0.65
N GLU A 60 -9.32 1.15 1.44
CA GLU A 60 -8.96 2.50 1.89
C GLU A 60 -7.68 2.53 2.75
N GLU A 61 -7.51 1.60 3.70
CA GLU A 61 -6.25 1.44 4.48
C GLU A 61 -5.03 1.08 3.61
N TYR A 62 -5.26 0.48 2.43
CA TYR A 62 -4.21 0.14 1.49
C TYR A 62 -3.87 1.31 0.55
N THR A 63 -4.87 2.06 0.08
CA THR A 63 -4.64 3.31 -0.69
C THR A 63 -4.02 4.40 0.18
N ASP A 64 -4.47 4.57 1.42
CA ASP A 64 -3.88 5.51 2.39
C ASP A 64 -2.41 5.19 2.63
N PHE A 65 -2.07 3.90 2.80
CA PHE A 65 -0.68 3.46 2.89
C PHE A 65 0.13 3.87 1.65
N LEU A 66 -0.37 3.62 0.44
CA LEU A 66 0.35 3.98 -0.79
C LEU A 66 0.55 5.49 -0.90
N ASP A 67 -0.44 6.30 -0.54
CA ASP A 67 -0.32 7.76 -0.49
C ASP A 67 0.68 8.24 0.60
N THR A 68 0.81 7.54 1.74
CA THR A 68 1.86 7.88 2.74
C THR A 68 3.29 7.75 2.22
N THR A 69 3.52 7.01 1.13
CA THR A 69 4.87 6.90 0.52
C THR A 69 5.30 8.16 -0.23
N GLY A 70 4.37 9.05 -0.61
CA GLY A 70 4.63 10.23 -1.45
C GLY A 70 4.89 9.94 -2.93
N GLU A 71 4.91 8.66 -3.33
CA GLU A 71 4.99 8.20 -4.71
C GLU A 71 3.58 7.91 -5.27
N ARG A 72 3.44 7.79 -6.60
CA ARG A 72 2.13 7.53 -7.24
C ARG A 72 2.05 6.11 -7.77
N TYR A 73 0.91 5.46 -7.58
CA TYR A 73 0.66 4.09 -8.01
C TYR A 73 -0.63 3.99 -8.83
N ASP A 74 -0.68 3.01 -9.71
CA ASP A 74 -1.90 2.41 -10.25
C ASP A 74 -2.12 1.05 -9.57
N ILE A 75 -3.38 0.68 -9.31
CA ILE A 75 -3.77 -0.59 -8.69
C ILE A 75 -4.79 -1.26 -9.61
N ASP A 76 -4.47 -2.43 -10.14
CA ASP A 76 -5.41 -3.28 -10.86
C ASP A 76 -5.73 -4.51 -9.99
N LEU A 77 -7.00 -4.66 -9.63
CA LEU A 77 -7.58 -5.84 -8.98
C LEU A 77 -8.32 -6.71 -10.01
N GLN A 78 -8.21 -8.02 -9.89
CA GLN A 78 -8.91 -9.01 -10.71
C GLN A 78 -9.43 -10.16 -9.83
N ASP A 79 -10.68 -10.56 -10.03
CA ASP A 79 -11.27 -11.79 -9.49
C ASP A 79 -11.50 -12.77 -10.65
N ILE A 80 -10.83 -13.92 -10.63
CA ILE A 80 -10.76 -14.86 -11.76
C ILE A 80 -11.45 -16.17 -11.38
N ARG A 81 -12.65 -16.38 -11.91
CA ARG A 81 -13.53 -17.53 -11.62
C ARG A 81 -13.35 -18.66 -12.64
N PRO A 82 -12.84 -19.84 -12.25
CA PRO A 82 -12.65 -20.99 -13.13
C PRO A 82 -13.96 -21.77 -13.31
N VAL A 83 -14.82 -21.35 -14.24
CA VAL A 83 -16.13 -21.97 -14.47
C VAL A 83 -15.98 -23.39 -15.03
N ARG A 84 -16.80 -24.33 -14.54
CA ARG A 84 -16.93 -25.70 -15.05
C ARG A 84 -18.36 -26.04 -15.47
N GLY A 85 -18.85 -25.32 -16.47
CA GLY A 85 -19.54 -25.97 -17.57
C GLY A 85 -21.00 -26.39 -17.44
N ASP A 86 -21.47 -26.77 -16.27
CA ASP A 86 -22.90 -26.97 -16.00
C ASP A 86 -23.68 -25.63 -16.04
N GLU A 87 -22.95 -24.50 -15.97
CA GLU A 87 -23.47 -23.12 -15.96
C GLU A 87 -23.65 -22.49 -17.36
N TYR A 88 -23.74 -23.27 -18.44
CA TYR A 88 -23.86 -22.73 -19.81
C TYR A 88 -25.22 -22.05 -20.11
N SER A 89 -26.15 -22.02 -19.14
CA SER A 89 -27.57 -21.69 -19.33
C SER A 89 -28.06 -20.44 -18.60
N LEU A 90 -27.23 -19.77 -17.78
CA LEU A 90 -27.68 -18.69 -16.88
C LEU A 90 -26.85 -17.39 -16.93
N ARG A 91 -26.27 -17.02 -18.08
CA ARG A 91 -25.86 -15.64 -18.39
C ARG A 91 -25.64 -15.42 -19.89
N SER A 92 -26.68 -14.97 -20.58
CA SER A 92 -26.54 -14.24 -21.85
C SER A 92 -27.44 -13.01 -21.79
N ASN A 93 -26.89 -11.84 -22.15
CA ASN A 93 -27.50 -10.50 -22.11
C ASN A 93 -27.46 -9.73 -20.77
N THR A 94 -26.26 -9.47 -20.25
CA THR A 94 -25.85 -8.10 -19.83
C THR A 94 -24.40 -7.84 -20.26
N ASP A 95 -24.17 -6.69 -20.89
CA ASP A 95 -22.92 -5.95 -21.03
C ASP A 95 -21.62 -6.67 -21.48
N ILE A 96 -21.40 -6.66 -22.80
CA ILE A 96 -20.04 -6.67 -23.38
C ILE A 96 -19.84 -5.38 -24.19
N SER A 97 -19.34 -4.30 -23.56
CA SER A 97 -18.72 -3.18 -24.30
C SER A 97 -17.81 -2.28 -23.44
N ARG A 98 -16.56 -2.73 -23.16
CA ARG A 98 -15.42 -1.84 -22.86
C ARG A 98 -14.08 -2.55 -22.99
N THR A 99 -13.43 -2.41 -24.13
CA THR A 99 -12.03 -2.86 -24.33
C THR A 99 -11.05 -1.74 -23.99
N SER A 100 -10.27 -1.92 -22.92
CA SER A 100 -8.98 -1.23 -22.75
C SER A 100 -7.83 -2.17 -23.12
N SER A 101 -6.80 -1.65 -23.80
CA SER A 101 -5.72 -2.46 -24.36
C SER A 101 -4.66 -2.85 -23.32
N PHE A 102 -4.65 -4.12 -22.92
CA PHE A 102 -3.56 -4.72 -22.13
C PHE A 102 -3.09 -6.04 -22.74
N GLU A 103 -1.79 -6.32 -22.62
CA GLU A 103 -1.20 -7.58 -23.09
C GLU A 103 -1.67 -8.75 -22.23
N ARG A 104 -2.07 -9.85 -22.88
CA ARG A 104 -2.52 -11.07 -22.20
C ARG A 104 -1.33 -11.81 -21.58
N VAL A 105 -1.03 -11.50 -20.32
CA VAL A 105 -0.10 -12.28 -19.49
C VAL A 105 -0.62 -13.71 -19.36
N SER A 106 0.24 -14.70 -19.60
CA SER A 106 -0.10 -16.11 -19.42
C SER A 106 -0.11 -16.46 -17.92
N TYR A 107 -0.98 -17.37 -17.49
CA TYR A 107 -0.98 -17.87 -16.10
C TYR A 107 0.40 -18.45 -15.68
N ASN A 108 1.23 -18.85 -16.64
CA ASN A 108 2.59 -19.34 -16.43
C ASN A 108 3.59 -18.26 -15.95
N GLU A 109 3.23 -16.97 -15.97
CA GLU A 109 4.02 -15.89 -15.38
C GLU A 109 3.65 -15.58 -13.92
N ILE A 110 2.60 -16.21 -13.38
CA ILE A 110 2.22 -16.09 -11.98
C ILE A 110 3.15 -16.96 -11.13
N GLN A 111 4.02 -16.35 -10.31
CA GLN A 111 4.77 -17.08 -9.29
C GLN A 111 3.84 -17.45 -8.13
N SER A 112 3.17 -18.61 -8.25
CA SER A 112 2.51 -19.27 -7.13
C SER A 112 3.59 -19.78 -6.16
N PHE A 113 3.95 -18.98 -5.17
CA PHE A 113 4.81 -19.43 -4.07
C PHE A 113 4.11 -20.53 -3.26
N ALA A 114 4.90 -21.43 -2.68
CA ALA A 114 4.36 -22.42 -1.77
C ALA A 114 3.76 -21.71 -0.55
N ALA A 115 2.49 -21.99 -0.26
CA ALA A 115 1.81 -21.44 0.91
C ALA A 115 2.55 -21.88 2.19
N HIS A 116 3.17 -20.92 2.88
CA HIS A 116 3.91 -21.14 4.13
C HIS A 116 3.27 -20.34 5.25
N THR A 117 3.21 -20.90 6.45
CA THR A 117 2.60 -20.24 7.60
C THR A 117 3.62 -19.31 8.26
N HIS A 118 3.31 -18.02 8.38
CA HIS A 118 4.17 -17.05 9.07
C HIS A 118 4.26 -17.36 10.58
N THR A 119 5.40 -17.88 11.04
CA THR A 119 5.67 -18.10 12.47
C THR A 119 6.15 -16.80 13.14
N SER A 120 6.23 -16.81 14.48
CA SER A 120 6.81 -15.73 15.28
C SER A 120 8.28 -15.40 14.94
N ASP A 121 8.99 -16.31 14.26
CA ASP A 121 10.36 -16.09 13.79
C ASP A 121 10.43 -15.17 12.57
N CYS A 122 9.35 -14.97 11.81
CA CYS A 122 9.34 -14.00 10.71
C CYS A 122 9.21 -12.55 11.17
N TYR A 123 8.88 -12.27 12.43
CA TYR A 123 8.59 -10.92 12.92
C TYR A 123 9.75 -10.36 13.75
N THR A 124 10.15 -9.11 13.47
CA THR A 124 11.17 -8.38 14.25
C THR A 124 10.71 -8.07 15.68
N GLY A 125 9.40 -7.84 15.84
CA GLY A 125 8.73 -7.47 17.09
C GLY A 125 8.10 -8.65 17.83
N ASN A 126 7.33 -8.35 18.86
CA ASN A 126 6.66 -9.36 19.69
C ASN A 126 5.15 -9.37 19.43
N PRO A 127 4.49 -10.54 19.51
CA PRO A 127 3.05 -10.63 19.30
C PRO A 127 2.32 -9.79 20.36
N HIS A 128 1.30 -9.05 19.96
CA HIS A 128 0.56 -8.20 20.88
C HIS A 128 -0.24 -9.02 21.88
N VAL A 129 -0.04 -8.74 23.16
CA VAL A 129 -0.84 -9.27 24.27
C VAL A 129 -1.75 -8.15 24.75
N CYS A 130 -3.04 -8.22 24.37
CA CYS A 130 -4.05 -7.22 24.71
C CYS A 130 -4.19 -7.12 26.24
N ASN A 131 -3.72 -6.00 26.82
CA ASN A 131 -3.62 -5.77 28.27
C ASN A 131 -4.56 -4.66 28.77
N GLY A 132 -5.64 -4.40 28.02
CA GLY A 132 -6.60 -3.31 28.27
C GLY A 132 -6.11 -1.89 27.95
N THR A 133 -4.81 -1.61 28.07
CA THR A 133 -4.25 -0.25 28.01
C THR A 133 -3.60 0.12 26.67
N ASP A 134 -2.91 -0.81 26.00
CA ASP A 134 -2.28 -0.58 24.68
C ASP A 134 -3.21 -0.97 23.50
N CYS A 135 -4.40 -1.49 23.79
CA CYS A 135 -5.32 -2.01 22.79
C CYS A 135 -5.91 -0.88 21.91
N LYS A 136 -5.60 -0.91 20.60
CA LYS A 136 -6.42 -0.26 19.56
C LYS A 136 -7.61 -1.14 19.21
N TYR A 137 -8.65 -0.52 18.66
CA TYR A 137 -9.98 -1.07 18.49
C TYR A 137 -10.76 -0.27 17.43
N GLU A 138 -11.87 -0.82 16.93
CA GLU A 138 -12.70 -0.19 15.90
C GLU A 138 -14.05 0.28 16.47
N TYR A 139 -14.59 1.40 15.97
CA TYR A 139 -15.80 1.99 16.55
C TYR A 139 -16.61 2.83 15.56
N ASP A 140 -17.84 2.38 15.25
CA ASP A 140 -18.80 3.03 14.33
C ASP A 140 -19.51 4.25 14.96
N GLY A 141 -18.75 5.17 15.54
CA GLY A 141 -19.12 6.56 15.86
C GLY A 141 -20.18 6.83 16.95
N LYS A 142 -21.17 5.94 17.18
CA LYS A 142 -22.33 6.22 18.04
C LYS A 142 -22.19 5.71 19.48
N LYS A 143 -21.68 6.59 20.34
CA LYS A 143 -21.82 6.47 21.80
C LYS A 143 -23.30 6.56 22.16
N ILE A 144 -23.82 5.57 22.88
CA ILE A 144 -25.20 5.58 23.37
C ILE A 144 -25.33 5.03 24.79
N LEU A 145 -26.05 5.78 25.61
CA LEU A 145 -26.35 5.52 27.00
C LEU A 145 -27.86 5.35 27.16
N ILE A 146 -28.28 4.22 27.71
CA ILE A 146 -29.68 3.90 28.03
C ILE A 146 -29.95 4.11 29.51
N GLY A 147 -31.06 4.78 29.81
CA GLY A 147 -31.56 4.98 31.16
C GLY A 147 -33.01 4.53 31.28
N ALA A 148 -33.26 3.56 32.16
CA ALA A 148 -34.61 3.13 32.54
C ALA A 148 -34.97 3.78 33.89
N GLY A 149 -36.14 4.42 33.98
CA GLY A 149 -36.52 5.19 35.17
C GLY A 149 -38.00 5.54 35.28
N ASN A 150 -38.40 5.98 36.47
CA ASN A 150 -39.81 6.25 36.81
C ASN A 150 -40.02 7.73 37.13
N ARG A 151 -41.25 8.23 36.92
CA ARG A 151 -41.69 9.54 37.44
C ARG A 151 -42.31 9.35 38.82
N ALA A 152 -42.35 10.39 39.64
CA ALA A 152 -42.89 10.31 41.00
C ALA A 152 -44.43 10.32 41.07
N ASN A 153 -45.11 10.62 39.95
CA ASN A 153 -46.58 10.77 39.87
C ASN A 153 -47.27 9.66 39.05
N ASN A 154 -46.53 8.66 38.58
CA ASN A 154 -47.08 7.41 38.06
C ASN A 154 -46.10 6.27 38.32
N ASN A 155 -46.58 5.02 38.35
CA ASN A 155 -45.73 3.86 38.59
C ASN A 155 -45.10 3.30 37.30
N ASN A 156 -44.99 4.10 36.24
CA ASN A 156 -44.60 3.60 34.93
C ASN A 156 -43.11 3.79 34.67
N THR A 157 -42.43 2.70 34.30
CA THR A 157 -41.03 2.77 33.88
C THR A 157 -40.96 3.16 32.41
N TYR A 158 -40.21 4.23 32.16
CA TYR A 158 -39.90 4.78 30.85
C TYR A 158 -38.43 4.53 30.53
N ILE A 159 -38.13 4.34 29.25
CA ILE A 159 -36.76 4.19 28.74
C ILE A 159 -36.39 5.42 27.93
N TYR A 160 -35.16 5.89 28.16
CA TYR A 160 -34.56 6.99 27.44
C TYR A 160 -33.19 6.58 26.91
N TYR A 161 -32.79 7.15 25.79
CA TYR A 161 -31.41 7.10 25.30
C TYR A 161 -30.77 8.49 25.27
N SER A 162 -29.45 8.51 25.33
CA SER A 162 -28.62 9.71 25.31
C SER A 162 -27.30 9.43 24.58
N ASN A 163 -26.80 10.37 23.79
CA ASN A 163 -25.54 10.23 23.06
C ASN A 163 -24.37 11.00 23.73
N ASP A 164 -24.70 11.91 24.65
CA ASP A 164 -23.77 12.83 25.34
C ASP A 164 -23.81 12.67 26.87
N GLY A 165 -24.77 11.90 27.41
CA GLY A 165 -25.01 11.73 28.84
C GLY A 165 -25.79 12.86 29.51
N ILE A 166 -26.23 13.87 28.75
CA ILE A 166 -26.78 15.15 29.23
C ILE A 166 -28.17 15.39 28.63
N THR A 167 -28.34 15.15 27.32
CA THR A 167 -29.62 15.24 26.61
C THR A 167 -30.24 13.85 26.47
N TRP A 168 -31.53 13.73 26.78
CA TRP A 168 -32.22 12.44 26.92
C TRP A 168 -33.50 12.39 26.09
N THR A 169 -33.62 11.38 25.23
CA THR A 169 -34.74 11.19 24.31
C THR A 169 -35.53 9.93 24.71
N SER A 170 -36.85 10.04 24.86
CA SER A 170 -37.72 8.92 25.26
C SER A 170 -37.95 7.93 24.11
N ILE A 171 -37.92 6.64 24.40
CA ILE A 171 -38.30 5.59 23.46
C ILE A 171 -39.82 5.37 23.55
N PRO A 172 -40.62 5.71 22.53
CA PRO A 172 -42.08 5.87 22.68
C PRO A 172 -42.84 4.55 22.80
N ASN A 173 -42.31 3.45 22.26
CA ASN A 173 -43.00 2.17 22.14
C ASN A 173 -42.74 1.22 23.33
N ILE A 174 -42.02 1.67 24.37
CA ILE A 174 -41.66 0.84 25.52
C ILE A 174 -42.05 1.58 26.80
N THR A 175 -43.13 1.13 27.43
CA THR A 175 -43.59 1.63 28.72
C THR A 175 -44.18 0.47 29.51
N TYR A 176 -43.57 0.15 30.65
CA TYR A 176 -44.06 -0.90 31.54
C TYR A 176 -44.79 -0.31 32.74
N ASN A 177 -45.80 -1.00 33.24
CA ASN A 177 -46.60 -0.59 34.39
C ASN A 177 -46.02 -1.16 35.70
N ASN A 178 -46.02 -0.39 36.78
CA ASN A 178 -45.48 -0.76 38.10
C ASN A 178 -43.97 -1.07 38.17
N TYR A 179 -43.13 -0.03 38.02
CA TYR A 179 -41.69 -0.02 38.34
C TYR A 179 -40.84 -1.06 37.59
N ASP A 180 -41.35 -1.53 36.46
CA ASP A 180 -41.17 -2.91 36.05
C ASP A 180 -39.79 -3.31 35.48
N VAL A 181 -38.72 -2.52 35.57
CA VAL A 181 -37.41 -2.91 35.00
C VAL A 181 -36.52 -3.54 36.09
N GLY A 182 -36.46 -4.88 36.07
CA GLY A 182 -35.66 -5.68 36.99
C GLY A 182 -34.16 -5.56 36.72
N SER A 183 -33.75 -5.68 35.45
CA SER A 183 -32.38 -5.36 35.03
C SER A 183 -32.27 -4.87 33.60
N LEU A 184 -31.16 -4.20 33.34
CA LEU A 184 -30.72 -3.62 32.06
C LEU A 184 -29.21 -3.84 31.99
N THR A 185 -28.68 -4.17 30.81
CA THR A 185 -27.23 -4.43 30.60
C THR A 185 -26.89 -4.35 29.10
N TYR A 186 -25.62 -4.17 28.75
CA TYR A 186 -25.11 -4.24 27.37
C TYR A 186 -23.94 -5.22 27.30
N MET A 187 -24.06 -6.21 26.41
CA MET A 187 -23.20 -7.39 26.38
C MET A 187 -23.25 -8.00 24.98
N ASN A 188 -22.14 -8.56 24.47
CA ASN A 188 -22.14 -9.29 23.19
C ASN A 188 -22.74 -8.47 22.01
N GLY A 189 -22.45 -7.17 21.95
CA GLY A 189 -22.97 -6.27 20.91
C GLY A 189 -24.47 -5.94 21.01
N GLN A 190 -25.13 -6.19 22.15
CA GLN A 190 -26.57 -5.97 22.30
C GLN A 190 -26.95 -5.46 23.70
N PHE A 191 -27.88 -4.50 23.76
CA PHE A 191 -28.62 -4.18 24.97
C PHE A 191 -29.63 -5.28 25.27
N VAL A 192 -29.65 -5.74 26.53
CA VAL A 192 -30.59 -6.72 27.06
C VAL A 192 -31.27 -6.12 28.29
N MET A 193 -32.59 -6.21 28.34
CA MET A 193 -33.41 -5.73 29.45
C MET A 193 -34.40 -6.81 29.87
N ARG A 194 -34.54 -7.00 31.19
CA ARG A 194 -35.48 -7.95 31.80
C ARG A 194 -36.43 -7.19 32.74
N SER A 195 -37.74 -7.29 32.49
CA SER A 195 -38.75 -6.72 33.37
C SER A 195 -39.01 -7.60 34.61
N THR A 196 -39.55 -7.03 35.69
CA THR A 196 -39.97 -7.81 36.87
C THR A 196 -41.20 -8.68 36.59
N SER A 197 -42.04 -8.30 35.62
CA SER A 197 -43.11 -9.11 35.03
C SER A 197 -42.61 -10.27 34.16
N GLY A 198 -41.33 -10.30 33.78
CA GLY A 198 -40.72 -11.39 32.99
C GLY A 198 -40.72 -11.18 31.48
N ASN A 199 -40.73 -9.94 30.99
CA ASN A 199 -40.46 -9.59 29.59
C ASN A 199 -38.94 -9.44 29.38
N ILE A 200 -38.38 -10.12 28.40
CA ILE A 200 -36.98 -10.00 27.96
C ILE A 200 -37.01 -9.25 26.63
N ASN A 201 -36.41 -8.07 26.61
CA ASN A 201 -36.36 -7.19 25.44
C ASN A 201 -34.90 -6.94 25.04
N THR A 202 -34.62 -6.92 23.75
CA THR A 202 -33.26 -6.75 23.21
C THR A 202 -33.19 -5.66 22.13
N SER A 203 -32.03 -5.00 22.02
CA SER A 203 -31.77 -3.94 21.03
C SER A 203 -30.29 -3.85 20.68
N LYS A 204 -29.94 -3.76 19.39
CA LYS A 204 -28.54 -3.56 18.97
C LYS A 204 -28.12 -2.08 18.99
N ASP A 205 -29.04 -1.18 18.68
CA ASP A 205 -28.80 0.26 18.51
C ASP A 205 -29.27 1.13 19.69
N GLY A 206 -29.78 0.50 20.76
CA GLY A 206 -30.34 1.15 21.94
C GLY A 206 -31.68 1.87 21.74
N GLN A 207 -32.18 1.97 20.50
CA GLN A 207 -33.34 2.78 20.12
C GLN A 207 -34.51 1.91 19.66
N ASN A 208 -34.23 0.88 18.86
CA ASN A 208 -35.20 -0.09 18.36
C ASN A 208 -35.09 -1.38 19.17
N TRP A 209 -36.16 -1.73 19.90
CA TRP A 209 -36.20 -2.88 20.81
C TRP A 209 -37.23 -3.92 20.36
N THR A 210 -36.93 -5.19 20.63
CA THR A 210 -37.79 -6.35 20.32
C THR A 210 -38.02 -7.16 21.59
N ASP A 211 -39.27 -7.51 21.91
CA ASP A 211 -39.60 -8.47 22.97
C ASP A 211 -39.45 -9.91 22.46
N ILE A 212 -38.77 -10.76 23.22
CA ILE A 212 -38.51 -12.17 22.87
C ILE A 212 -39.10 -13.17 23.89
N SER A 213 -39.80 -12.71 24.93
CA SER A 213 -40.24 -13.57 26.04
C SER A 213 -41.23 -14.68 25.68
N SER A 214 -41.99 -14.54 24.59
CA SER A 214 -42.94 -15.58 24.16
C SER A 214 -42.27 -16.84 23.60
N GLY A 215 -40.97 -16.80 23.29
CA GLY A 215 -40.20 -17.96 22.84
C GLY A 215 -39.42 -18.68 23.95
N SER A 216 -39.29 -18.08 25.14
CA SER A 216 -38.32 -18.53 26.14
C SER A 216 -38.70 -19.87 26.79
N ASN A 217 -37.76 -20.83 26.81
CA ASN A 217 -37.94 -22.18 27.34
C ASN A 217 -36.83 -22.56 28.33
N ILE A 218 -37.13 -23.45 29.31
CA ILE A 218 -36.15 -24.02 30.25
C ILE A 218 -36.07 -25.54 30.06
N SER A 219 -34.84 -26.05 29.95
CA SER A 219 -34.50 -27.47 29.79
C SER A 219 -33.57 -27.95 30.92
N GLY A 220 -33.46 -29.26 31.13
CA GLY A 220 -32.49 -29.86 32.08
C GLY A 220 -32.91 -29.87 33.56
N LEU A 221 -34.16 -29.55 33.90
CA LEU A 221 -34.63 -29.56 35.29
C LEU A 221 -34.63 -30.97 35.91
N PRO A 222 -34.03 -31.18 37.10
CA PRO A 222 -34.15 -32.42 37.87
C PRO A 222 -35.59 -32.71 38.32
N SER A 223 -35.91 -33.97 38.60
CA SER A 223 -37.27 -34.42 38.94
C SER A 223 -37.80 -33.94 40.31
N ASP A 224 -36.94 -33.38 41.16
CA ASP A 224 -37.31 -32.69 42.40
C ASP A 224 -37.40 -31.16 42.24
N ILE A 225 -37.10 -30.61 41.06
CA ILE A 225 -37.15 -29.17 40.75
C ILE A 225 -38.30 -28.87 39.78
N SER A 226 -39.01 -27.77 39.99
CA SER A 226 -40.10 -27.32 39.12
C SER A 226 -40.15 -25.79 39.03
N LEU A 227 -40.68 -25.27 37.91
CA LEU A 227 -41.01 -23.85 37.79
C LEU A 227 -42.12 -23.48 38.79
N ILE A 228 -42.26 -22.19 39.10
CA ILE A 228 -43.30 -21.72 40.00
C ILE A 228 -44.68 -21.84 39.28
N PRO A 229 -45.72 -22.41 39.90
CA PRO A 229 -47.05 -22.51 39.28
C PRO A 229 -47.55 -21.16 38.78
N TYR A 230 -48.09 -21.13 37.55
CA TYR A 230 -48.58 -19.94 36.85
C TYR A 230 -47.49 -18.88 36.51
N SER A 231 -46.20 -19.20 36.67
CA SER A 231 -45.10 -18.37 36.15
C SER A 231 -44.75 -18.72 34.70
N THR A 232 -44.26 -17.75 33.94
CA THR A 232 -43.55 -17.98 32.68
C THR A 232 -42.06 -18.26 32.96
N VAL A 233 -41.38 -18.90 32.00
CA VAL A 233 -39.91 -19.08 32.04
C VAL A 233 -39.17 -17.77 32.28
N ALA A 234 -39.52 -16.71 31.54
CA ALA A 234 -38.84 -15.43 31.67
C ALA A 234 -39.21 -14.66 32.97
N SER A 235 -40.32 -14.99 33.63
CA SER A 235 -40.62 -14.54 35.01
C SER A 235 -39.93 -15.36 36.11
N THR A 236 -39.42 -16.55 35.78
CA THR A 236 -38.58 -17.38 36.69
C THR A 236 -37.16 -16.81 36.81
N ILE A 237 -36.66 -16.20 35.73
CA ILE A 237 -35.38 -15.48 35.67
C ILE A 237 -35.51 -14.14 36.42
N ASN A 238 -34.49 -13.80 37.22
CA ASN A 238 -34.42 -12.59 38.05
C ASN A 238 -33.44 -11.53 37.51
N ASP A 239 -32.26 -11.96 37.05
CA ASP A 239 -31.26 -11.10 36.40
C ASP A 239 -30.41 -11.91 35.40
N ILE A 240 -29.87 -11.24 34.39
CA ILE A 240 -29.09 -11.83 33.29
C ILE A 240 -27.72 -11.14 33.20
N LYS A 241 -26.65 -11.92 33.04
CA LYS A 241 -25.28 -11.45 32.73
C LYS A 241 -24.64 -12.37 31.70
N HIS A 242 -23.91 -11.81 30.75
CA HIS A 242 -23.04 -12.54 29.83
C HIS A 242 -21.66 -12.64 30.44
N VAL A 243 -20.97 -13.74 30.16
CA VAL A 243 -19.53 -13.83 30.32
C VAL A 243 -18.96 -14.32 29.00
N GLY A 244 -17.96 -13.59 28.48
CA GLY A 244 -17.39 -13.83 27.15
C GLY A 244 -17.04 -15.29 26.90
N ASN A 245 -17.23 -15.72 25.65
CA ASN A 245 -17.44 -17.09 25.12
C ASN A 245 -18.90 -17.35 24.64
N GLY A 246 -19.75 -16.32 24.54
CA GLY A 246 -21.10 -16.45 23.97
C GLY A 246 -22.16 -17.00 24.94
N LEU A 247 -21.85 -17.08 26.24
CA LEU A 247 -22.74 -17.65 27.26
C LEU A 247 -23.35 -16.58 28.17
N TYR A 248 -24.68 -16.54 28.19
CA TYR A 248 -25.49 -15.82 29.16
C TYR A 248 -25.78 -16.72 30.36
N TYR A 249 -25.56 -16.19 31.56
CA TYR A 249 -25.97 -16.75 32.84
C TYR A 249 -27.18 -15.96 33.35
N ALA A 250 -28.16 -16.66 33.92
CA ALA A 250 -29.32 -16.05 34.55
C ALA A 250 -29.52 -16.59 35.97
N SER A 251 -29.73 -15.68 36.92
CA SER A 251 -30.27 -16.04 38.23
C SER A 251 -31.78 -16.25 38.12
N GLY A 252 -32.36 -17.03 39.02
CA GLY A 252 -33.81 -17.18 39.11
C GLY A 252 -34.26 -17.86 40.40
N THR A 253 -35.56 -18.14 40.48
CA THR A 253 -36.20 -18.79 41.65
C THR A 253 -37.09 -19.94 41.20
N VAL A 254 -36.80 -21.16 41.67
CA VAL A 254 -37.55 -22.39 41.34
C VAL A 254 -38.05 -23.08 42.60
N ASN A 255 -39.01 -23.99 42.46
CA ASN A 255 -39.53 -24.79 43.56
C ASN A 255 -38.79 -26.13 43.65
N LYS A 256 -38.09 -26.38 44.76
CA LYS A 256 -37.55 -27.69 45.13
C LYS A 256 -38.55 -28.45 46.00
N LYS A 257 -38.84 -29.68 45.63
CA LYS A 257 -39.74 -30.58 46.36
C LYS A 257 -39.07 -31.08 47.63
N ILE A 258 -39.66 -30.79 48.79
CA ILE A 258 -39.14 -31.19 50.12
C ILE A 258 -40.05 -32.22 50.82
N GLY A 259 -41.11 -32.66 50.15
CA GLY A 259 -42.02 -33.71 50.61
C GLY A 259 -43.12 -33.98 49.58
N PRO A 260 -44.11 -34.86 49.88
CA PRO A 260 -45.12 -35.28 48.90
C PRO A 260 -45.91 -34.11 48.28
N TYR A 261 -46.24 -33.11 49.11
CA TYR A 261 -47.04 -31.92 48.77
C TYR A 261 -46.38 -30.60 49.22
N SER A 262 -45.11 -30.63 49.61
CA SER A 262 -44.38 -29.47 50.14
C SER A 262 -43.21 -29.09 49.25
N TYR A 263 -43.08 -27.78 49.00
CA TYR A 263 -42.07 -27.18 48.14
C TYR A 263 -41.37 -26.04 48.89
N LYS A 264 -40.08 -25.85 48.63
CA LYS A 264 -39.27 -24.72 49.09
C LYS A 264 -38.83 -23.93 47.86
N SER A 265 -39.03 -22.62 47.87
CA SER A 265 -38.43 -21.72 46.89
C SER A 265 -36.92 -21.67 47.08
N VAL A 266 -36.18 -22.05 46.05
CA VAL A 266 -34.71 -22.11 46.01
C VAL A 266 -34.21 -21.24 44.86
N GLY A 267 -32.99 -20.74 44.97
CA GLY A 267 -32.33 -20.07 43.86
C GLY A 267 -31.99 -21.06 42.77
N ALA A 268 -31.97 -20.62 41.52
CA ALA A 268 -31.46 -21.37 40.38
C ALA A 268 -30.48 -20.52 39.58
N LEU A 269 -29.49 -21.18 38.98
CA LEU A 269 -28.67 -20.64 37.92
C LEU A 269 -29.02 -21.36 36.61
N PHE A 270 -29.19 -20.58 35.54
CA PHE A 270 -29.43 -21.06 34.19
C PHE A 270 -28.35 -20.53 33.24
N THR A 271 -28.11 -21.23 32.14
CA THR A 271 -27.24 -20.79 31.03
C THR A 271 -28.01 -20.76 29.71
N SER A 272 -27.61 -19.89 28.78
CA SER A 272 -28.17 -19.77 27.43
C SER A 272 -27.13 -19.17 26.47
N THR A 273 -27.23 -19.45 25.17
CA THR A 273 -26.43 -18.79 24.13
C THR A 273 -27.23 -17.80 23.26
N ASP A 274 -28.56 -17.78 23.39
CA ASP A 274 -29.49 -17.06 22.51
C ASP A 274 -30.55 -16.22 23.27
N LEU A 275 -30.53 -16.21 24.60
CA LEU A 275 -31.52 -15.61 25.52
C LEU A 275 -32.92 -16.23 25.47
N ILE A 276 -33.14 -17.26 24.66
CA ILE A 276 -34.43 -17.92 24.42
C ILE A 276 -34.43 -19.31 25.04
N ASN A 277 -33.43 -20.13 24.70
CA ASN A 277 -33.27 -21.49 25.20
C ASN A 277 -32.35 -21.46 26.43
N TRP A 278 -32.93 -21.73 27.61
CA TRP A 278 -32.22 -21.77 28.88
C TRP A 278 -32.04 -23.21 29.36
N THR A 279 -30.84 -23.54 29.81
CA THR A 279 -30.50 -24.82 30.44
C THR A 279 -30.31 -24.60 31.93
N TYR A 280 -30.98 -25.40 32.76
CA TYR A 280 -30.77 -25.42 34.20
C TYR A 280 -29.37 -25.95 34.52
N HIS A 281 -28.63 -25.21 35.36
CA HIS A 281 -27.28 -25.58 35.78
C HIS A 281 -27.27 -26.13 37.21
N SER A 282 -27.80 -25.37 38.18
CA SER A 282 -27.70 -25.70 39.60
C SER A 282 -28.72 -24.94 40.45
N ASN A 283 -29.12 -25.51 41.60
CA ASN A 283 -29.96 -24.85 42.60
C ASN A 283 -29.18 -24.46 43.86
N TYR A 284 -29.67 -23.44 44.55
CA TYR A 284 -29.05 -22.84 45.75
C TYR A 284 -30.08 -22.67 46.85
N ASP A 285 -29.70 -22.86 48.11
CA ASP A 285 -30.63 -22.93 49.25
C ASP A 285 -31.47 -21.68 49.53
N ARG A 286 -31.21 -20.58 48.81
CA ARG A 286 -31.86 -19.27 48.91
C ARG A 286 -32.13 -18.71 47.50
N PRO A 287 -33.25 -18.03 47.25
CA PRO A 287 -33.52 -17.34 45.98
C PRO A 287 -32.38 -16.41 45.55
N LEU A 288 -31.97 -16.46 44.28
CA LEU A 288 -30.93 -15.60 43.72
C LEU A 288 -31.55 -14.35 43.09
N SER A 289 -31.22 -13.16 43.59
CA SER A 289 -31.80 -11.88 43.15
C SER A 289 -31.07 -11.24 41.99
N LYS A 290 -29.73 -11.33 41.96
CA LYS A 290 -28.89 -10.54 41.04
C LYS A 290 -27.60 -11.29 40.71
N LEU A 291 -27.09 -11.08 39.51
CA LEU A 291 -25.77 -11.53 39.09
C LEU A 291 -24.81 -10.34 38.91
N ALA A 292 -23.54 -10.57 39.17
CA ALA A 292 -22.45 -9.69 38.77
C ALA A 292 -21.27 -10.52 38.26
N THR A 293 -20.49 -9.90 37.39
CA THR A 293 -19.39 -10.53 36.65
C THR A 293 -18.17 -9.61 36.71
N SER A 294 -16.97 -10.19 36.75
CA SER A 294 -15.72 -9.44 36.72
C SER A 294 -14.63 -10.26 36.07
N ILE A 295 -13.65 -9.60 35.46
CA ILE A 295 -12.39 -10.21 35.03
C ILE A 295 -11.29 -9.76 36.00
N ILE A 296 -10.39 -10.67 36.40
CA ILE A 296 -9.21 -10.37 37.23
C ILE A 296 -8.01 -11.06 36.59
N GLY A 297 -7.15 -10.30 35.92
CA GLY A 297 -6.06 -10.85 35.11
C GLY A 297 -6.63 -11.68 33.95
N THR A 298 -6.36 -12.98 33.93
CA THR A 298 -6.95 -13.93 32.97
C THR A 298 -8.21 -14.62 33.49
N GLU A 299 -8.54 -14.50 34.78
CA GLU A 299 -9.61 -15.27 35.41
C GLU A 299 -10.96 -14.53 35.32
N LYS A 300 -11.99 -15.22 34.83
CA LYS A 300 -13.38 -14.73 34.78
C LYS A 300 -14.12 -15.16 36.04
N ILE A 301 -14.88 -14.27 36.69
CA ILE A 301 -15.58 -14.55 37.95
C ILE A 301 -17.08 -14.22 37.84
N LEU A 302 -17.92 -15.13 38.34
CA LEU A 302 -19.35 -14.93 38.55
C LEU A 302 -19.66 -14.80 40.04
N VAL A 303 -20.47 -13.81 40.39
CA VAL A 303 -21.01 -13.56 41.74
C VAL A 303 -22.54 -13.57 41.67
N ALA A 304 -23.18 -14.45 42.44
CA ALA A 304 -24.63 -14.55 42.51
C ALA A 304 -25.14 -14.16 43.90
N PHE A 305 -25.92 -13.09 43.98
CA PHE A 305 -26.46 -12.58 45.23
C PHE A 305 -27.75 -13.31 45.60
N SER A 306 -27.85 -13.71 46.87
CA SER A 306 -29.02 -14.38 47.45
C SER A 306 -29.83 -13.41 48.32
N GLN A 307 -31.16 -13.51 48.23
CA GLN A 307 -32.06 -12.76 49.09
C GLN A 307 -31.97 -13.27 50.54
N GLY A 308 -32.12 -12.34 51.49
CA GLY A 308 -32.44 -12.68 52.87
C GLY A 308 -33.95 -12.89 53.05
N ASP A 309 -34.32 -13.48 54.18
CA ASP A 309 -35.70 -13.56 54.66
C ASP A 309 -35.76 -12.87 56.04
N PRO A 310 -36.36 -11.66 56.14
CA PRO A 310 -36.40 -10.90 57.37
C PRO A 310 -37.46 -11.41 58.36
N ALA A 311 -38.42 -12.22 57.90
CA ALA A 311 -39.41 -12.85 58.79
C ALA A 311 -38.79 -14.05 59.53
N ASN A 312 -37.81 -14.72 58.92
CA ASN A 312 -37.11 -15.88 59.48
C ASN A 312 -35.67 -15.58 59.97
N TRP A 313 -35.29 -14.30 60.10
CA TRP A 313 -33.94 -13.87 60.53
C TRP A 313 -32.79 -14.43 59.66
N ILE A 314 -33.07 -14.72 58.38
CA ILE A 314 -32.08 -15.24 57.43
C ILE A 314 -31.41 -14.05 56.74
N TYR A 315 -30.22 -13.66 57.22
CA TYR A 315 -29.44 -12.62 56.56
C TYR A 315 -29.09 -12.99 55.10
N PRO A 316 -29.03 -12.01 54.17
CA PRO A 316 -28.58 -12.21 52.79
C PRO A 316 -27.13 -12.71 52.67
N GLY A 317 -26.70 -13.09 51.46
CA GLY A 317 -25.35 -13.60 51.21
C GLY A 317 -25.06 -13.75 49.72
N TYR A 318 -23.88 -14.23 49.33
CA TYR A 318 -23.54 -14.45 47.92
C TYR A 318 -22.86 -15.81 47.69
N TYR A 319 -22.94 -16.27 46.44
CA TYR A 319 -22.18 -17.40 45.92
C TYR A 319 -21.15 -16.88 44.91
N THR A 320 -19.96 -17.47 44.86
CA THR A 320 -18.89 -17.11 43.92
C THR A 320 -18.28 -18.33 43.23
N ALA A 321 -17.97 -18.20 41.94
CA ALA A 321 -17.16 -19.16 41.20
C ALA A 321 -16.34 -18.48 40.10
N TYR A 322 -15.28 -19.16 39.69
CA TYR A 322 -14.54 -18.87 38.47
C TYR A 322 -15.23 -19.52 37.28
N ILE A 323 -15.26 -18.86 36.12
CA ILE A 323 -15.72 -19.45 34.86
C ILE A 323 -14.49 -19.88 34.08
N ASN A 324 -14.45 -21.16 33.71
CA ASN A 324 -13.38 -21.75 32.92
C ASN A 324 -13.40 -21.22 31.47
N ASP A 325 -12.31 -21.40 30.73
CA ASP A 325 -12.18 -20.94 29.34
C ASP A 325 -13.14 -21.64 28.34
N ASP A 326 -13.79 -22.74 28.75
CA ASP A 326 -14.86 -23.43 28.02
C ASP A 326 -16.28 -22.97 28.43
N GLY A 327 -16.41 -22.07 29.40
CA GLY A 327 -17.69 -21.62 29.95
C GLY A 327 -18.27 -22.51 31.08
N THR A 328 -17.58 -23.58 31.47
CA THR A 328 -18.03 -24.42 32.59
C THR A 328 -17.82 -23.72 33.94
N LEU A 329 -18.69 -24.04 34.90
CA LEU A 329 -18.64 -23.56 36.28
C LEU A 329 -18.30 -24.72 37.24
N PRO A 330 -17.29 -24.56 38.12
CA PRO A 330 -17.15 -25.40 39.31
C PRO A 330 -18.24 -25.03 40.34
N GLU A 331 -18.35 -25.84 41.40
CA GLU A 331 -19.35 -25.63 42.46
C GLU A 331 -19.17 -24.27 43.16
N MET A 332 -20.20 -23.42 43.11
CA MET A 332 -20.11 -22.05 43.64
C MET A 332 -20.01 -22.03 45.16
N SER A 333 -18.94 -21.44 45.68
CA SER A 333 -18.70 -21.30 47.12
C SER A 333 -19.61 -20.23 47.74
N LEU A 334 -20.39 -20.61 48.76
CA LEU A 334 -21.25 -19.72 49.54
C LEU A 334 -20.44 -18.92 50.56
N THR A 335 -20.60 -17.60 50.58
CA THR A 335 -20.24 -16.73 51.72
C THR A 335 -21.50 -16.04 52.25
N VAL A 336 -21.78 -16.24 53.54
CA VAL A 336 -22.96 -15.65 54.20
C VAL A 336 -22.59 -14.29 54.77
N SER A 337 -23.45 -13.28 54.57
CA SER A 337 -23.35 -12.01 55.29
C SER A 337 -24.20 -12.09 56.57
N TYR A 338 -23.77 -11.41 57.63
CA TYR A 338 -24.52 -11.30 58.89
C TYR A 338 -25.11 -9.88 59.04
N SER A 339 -25.83 -9.40 58.03
CA SER A 339 -26.23 -7.99 57.97
C SER A 339 -27.55 -7.70 57.27
N ASP A 340 -28.29 -6.75 57.82
CA ASP A 340 -29.64 -6.36 57.38
C ASP A 340 -29.66 -5.32 56.23
N SER A 341 -28.51 -4.85 55.74
CA SER A 341 -28.50 -3.70 54.80
C SER A 341 -28.46 -4.07 53.32
N VAL A 342 -28.13 -5.31 52.95
CA VAL A 342 -27.95 -5.77 51.55
C VAL A 342 -29.28 -5.93 50.76
N TYR A 343 -30.40 -5.44 51.29
CA TYR A 343 -31.75 -5.73 50.75
C TYR A 343 -32.09 -5.04 49.43
N ASP A 344 -31.52 -3.88 49.10
CA ASP A 344 -31.87 -3.15 47.86
C ASP A 344 -30.73 -2.27 47.34
N GLY A 345 -30.29 -2.54 46.11
CA GLY A 345 -29.43 -1.62 45.34
C GLY A 345 -27.92 -1.87 45.36
N ALA A 346 -27.42 -3.01 45.85
CA ALA A 346 -26.02 -3.39 45.64
C ALA A 346 -25.69 -3.49 44.14
N ALA A 347 -24.74 -2.69 43.67
CA ALA A 347 -24.17 -2.77 42.33
C ALA A 347 -22.67 -3.02 42.43
N LEU A 348 -22.23 -4.16 41.90
CA LEU A 348 -20.83 -4.37 41.54
C LEU A 348 -20.66 -3.80 40.13
N ILE A 349 -19.81 -2.80 39.99
CA ILE A 349 -19.56 -2.07 38.74
C ILE A 349 -18.10 -2.34 38.37
N GLN A 350 -17.85 -2.94 37.20
CA GLN A 350 -16.49 -3.14 36.73
C GLN A 350 -15.92 -1.82 36.19
N ALA A 351 -14.70 -1.50 36.59
CA ALA A 351 -13.98 -0.28 36.23
C ALA A 351 -12.51 -0.64 35.94
N GLY A 352 -12.27 -1.11 34.71
CA GLY A 352 -10.99 -1.76 34.35
C GLY A 352 -10.80 -3.06 35.11
N ASP A 353 -9.63 -3.23 35.73
CA ASP A 353 -9.24 -4.40 36.54
C ASP A 353 -9.91 -4.42 37.94
N TYR A 354 -10.80 -3.47 38.24
CA TYR A 354 -11.39 -3.28 39.57
C TYR A 354 -12.90 -3.50 39.58
N ALA A 355 -13.40 -4.13 40.65
CA ALA A 355 -14.82 -4.27 40.94
C ALA A 355 -15.23 -3.27 42.04
N VAL A 356 -15.99 -2.23 41.68
CA VAL A 356 -16.43 -1.18 42.60
C VAL A 356 -17.81 -1.51 43.16
N PHE A 357 -17.95 -1.56 44.49
CA PHE A 357 -19.23 -1.81 45.16
C PHE A 357 -19.94 -0.48 45.48
N VAL A 358 -21.11 -0.26 44.88
CA VAL A 358 -21.99 0.88 45.15
C VAL A 358 -23.23 0.40 45.90
N HIS A 359 -23.60 1.09 46.97
CA HIS A 359 -24.75 0.74 47.80
C HIS A 359 -25.55 1.98 48.22
N ASN A 360 -26.85 1.77 48.46
CA ASN A 360 -27.82 2.80 48.84
C ASN A 360 -28.57 2.33 50.09
N ASN A 361 -28.53 3.05 51.22
CA ASN A 361 -29.69 3.09 52.10
C ASN A 361 -29.72 4.25 53.11
N SER A 362 -30.90 4.45 53.68
CA SER A 362 -31.28 5.48 54.64
C SER A 362 -30.63 5.29 56.03
N PHE A 363 -31.02 6.12 57.00
CA PHE A 363 -30.35 6.26 58.29
C PHE A 363 -30.63 5.06 59.21
N TYR A 364 -29.58 4.40 59.70
CA TYR A 364 -29.25 4.18 61.12
C TYR A 364 -27.79 3.68 61.24
N ASN A 365 -27.29 3.46 62.47
CA ASN A 365 -25.85 3.25 62.75
C ASN A 365 -25.33 1.87 62.27
N CYS A 366 -24.07 1.83 61.84
CA CYS A 366 -23.35 0.58 61.55
C CYS A 366 -21.84 0.75 61.84
N THR A 367 -21.15 -0.35 62.16
CA THR A 367 -19.72 -0.40 62.49
C THR A 367 -18.99 -1.28 61.46
N ILE A 368 -17.69 -1.08 61.26
CA ILE A 368 -16.89 -1.76 60.20
C ILE A 368 -16.88 -3.30 60.41
N PRO A 369 -17.19 -4.10 59.36
CA PRO A 369 -17.16 -5.57 59.42
C PRO A 369 -15.78 -6.14 59.11
N GLU A 370 -15.60 -7.44 59.38
CA GLU A 370 -14.41 -8.18 58.97
C GLU A 370 -14.39 -8.46 57.46
N MET A 371 -13.21 -8.38 56.83
CA MET A 371 -13.04 -8.68 55.41
C MET A 371 -12.67 -10.14 55.19
N TYR A 372 -13.57 -10.92 54.61
CA TYR A 372 -13.24 -12.27 54.14
C TYR A 372 -12.48 -12.20 52.80
N SER A 373 -11.40 -12.97 52.71
CA SER A 373 -10.58 -13.08 51.50
C SER A 373 -10.80 -14.43 50.84
N PHE A 374 -11.03 -14.44 49.53
CA PHE A 374 -11.03 -15.67 48.74
C PHE A 374 -10.09 -15.50 47.53
N ARG A 375 -8.84 -15.95 47.68
CA ARG A 375 -7.77 -15.88 46.67
C ARG A 375 -7.73 -14.53 45.92
N ASN A 376 -7.52 -13.45 46.67
CA ASN A 376 -7.42 -12.06 46.20
C ASN A 376 -8.73 -11.37 45.77
N LEU A 377 -9.87 -12.07 45.71
CA LEU A 377 -11.18 -11.42 45.65
C LEU A 377 -11.59 -10.99 47.08
N TYR A 378 -11.91 -9.70 47.24
CA TYR A 378 -12.35 -9.09 48.50
C TYR A 378 -13.71 -8.42 48.32
N ILE A 379 -14.75 -8.92 48.99
CA ILE A 379 -16.11 -8.39 48.91
C ILE A 379 -16.49 -7.80 50.28
N GLY A 380 -16.75 -6.48 50.30
CA GLY A 380 -17.05 -5.74 51.53
C GLY A 380 -18.45 -6.05 52.06
N LEU A 381 -18.57 -7.06 52.91
CA LEU A 381 -19.84 -7.46 53.55
C LEU A 381 -20.23 -6.54 54.72
N ASN A 382 -20.68 -5.34 54.33
CA ASN A 382 -21.62 -4.49 55.06
C ASN A 382 -21.09 -3.66 56.25
N SER A 383 -20.58 -2.47 55.93
CA SER A 383 -20.99 -1.28 56.67
C SER A 383 -21.17 -0.08 55.75
N SER A 384 -22.12 0.78 56.10
CA SER A 384 -22.07 2.17 55.65
C SER A 384 -21.21 2.95 56.65
N ILE A 385 -20.06 3.44 56.21
CA ILE A 385 -19.38 4.52 56.93
C ILE A 385 -20.23 5.77 56.72
N ARG A 386 -21.00 6.16 57.73
CA ARG A 386 -21.89 7.33 57.68
C ARG A 386 -21.32 8.50 58.47
N TYR A 387 -21.19 9.65 57.81
CA TYR A 387 -21.66 10.93 58.36
C TYR A 387 -21.96 11.91 57.21
N GLY A 388 -23.13 12.56 57.26
CA GLY A 388 -23.51 13.61 56.29
C GLY A 388 -24.23 13.14 55.02
N LYS A 389 -24.60 14.12 54.17
CA LYS A 389 -25.34 13.94 52.91
C LYS A 389 -24.33 13.88 51.74
N GLY A 390 -23.96 12.69 51.27
CA GLY A 390 -23.02 12.56 50.16
C GLY A 390 -22.92 11.15 49.60
N MET A 391 -22.23 11.04 48.46
CA MET A 391 -21.85 9.78 47.82
C MET A 391 -20.36 9.48 48.06
N TYR A 392 -19.92 8.28 47.70
CA TYR A 392 -18.53 7.86 47.75
C TYR A 392 -18.15 7.27 46.38
N LEU A 393 -17.00 7.68 45.83
CA LEU A 393 -16.33 6.92 44.77
C LEU A 393 -15.06 6.31 45.34
N SER A 394 -15.00 4.97 45.26
CA SER A 394 -13.80 4.12 45.25
C SER A 394 -12.77 4.27 46.36
N GLY A 395 -11.99 3.20 46.59
CA GLY A 395 -10.79 3.21 47.41
C GLY A 395 -9.75 2.30 46.79
N THR A 396 -8.47 2.67 46.87
CA THR A 396 -7.37 1.84 46.38
C THR A 396 -7.04 0.75 47.41
N ILE A 397 -6.94 -0.50 46.97
CA ILE A 397 -6.46 -1.59 47.84
C ILE A 397 -4.93 -1.67 47.76
N ARG A 398 -4.25 -1.78 48.91
CA ARG A 398 -2.85 -2.23 48.99
C ARG A 398 -2.72 -3.32 50.06
N GLY A 399 -2.48 -4.55 49.62
CA GLY A 399 -2.50 -5.71 50.51
C GLY A 399 -3.88 -5.90 51.14
N SER A 400 -3.93 -6.22 52.42
CA SER A 400 -5.18 -6.44 53.19
C SER A 400 -5.86 -5.17 53.69
N SER A 401 -5.58 -3.99 53.10
CA SER A 401 -6.09 -2.70 53.57
C SER A 401 -6.63 -1.84 52.42
N LEU A 402 -7.83 -1.30 52.61
CA LEU A 402 -8.43 -0.27 51.78
C LEU A 402 -7.93 1.11 52.21
N ILE A 403 -7.43 1.91 51.27
CA ILE A 403 -6.92 3.27 51.49
C ILE A 403 -7.47 4.22 50.43
N ASN A 404 -7.41 5.54 50.70
CA ASN A 404 -7.87 6.59 49.79
C ASN A 404 -9.35 6.51 49.34
N MET A 405 -10.26 6.11 50.25
CA MET A 405 -11.70 6.33 50.02
C MET A 405 -11.99 7.83 49.91
N THR A 406 -12.49 8.29 48.76
CA THR A 406 -12.76 9.71 48.53
C THR A 406 -14.24 10.04 48.77
N TYR A 407 -14.51 10.84 49.81
CA TYR A 407 -15.86 11.28 50.15
C TYR A 407 -16.32 12.45 49.27
N ILE A 408 -17.46 12.30 48.62
CA ILE A 408 -18.04 13.30 47.72
C ILE A 408 -19.04 14.16 48.50
N SER A 409 -18.54 15.06 49.35
CA SER A 409 -19.33 16.20 49.85
C SER A 409 -19.25 17.37 48.87
N ASN A 410 -19.96 17.27 47.74
CA ASN A 410 -20.30 18.45 46.95
C ASN A 410 -21.62 19.03 47.47
N PRO A 411 -21.63 20.20 48.16
CA PRO A 411 -22.84 20.78 48.73
C PRO A 411 -23.89 21.22 47.69
N ASN A 412 -23.54 21.19 46.40
CA ASN A 412 -24.44 21.52 45.30
C ASN A 412 -25.25 20.32 44.78
N ILE A 413 -24.95 19.08 45.20
CA ILE A 413 -25.76 17.90 44.82
C ILE A 413 -27.09 17.94 45.58
N LYS A 414 -28.17 18.16 44.83
CA LYS A 414 -29.56 18.15 45.30
C LYS A 414 -30.21 16.82 44.96
N GLY A 415 -30.56 16.06 45.99
CA GLY A 415 -31.30 14.81 45.85
C GLY A 415 -31.32 13.99 47.13
N GLU A 416 -32.25 13.04 47.21
CA GLU A 416 -32.38 12.13 48.35
C GLU A 416 -31.96 10.69 48.01
N TYR A 417 -32.08 10.32 46.74
CA TYR A 417 -31.77 8.99 46.22
C TYR A 417 -31.06 9.15 44.87
N GLY A 418 -29.86 8.58 44.74
CA GLY A 418 -29.18 8.42 43.46
C GLY A 418 -29.16 6.95 43.05
N ARG A 419 -29.70 6.59 41.88
CA ARG A 419 -29.68 5.22 41.33
C ARG A 419 -29.10 5.24 39.92
N GLY A 420 -28.51 4.11 39.50
CA GLY A 420 -27.77 3.95 38.25
C GLY A 420 -26.57 4.90 38.14
N MET A 421 -25.36 4.43 38.45
CA MET A 421 -24.13 5.15 38.11
C MET A 421 -23.41 4.40 36.97
N VAL A 422 -22.95 5.15 35.97
CA VAL A 422 -22.27 4.65 34.78
C VAL A 422 -21.05 5.52 34.50
N TYR A 423 -20.00 4.96 33.92
CA TYR A 423 -18.97 5.76 33.23
C TYR A 423 -19.28 5.69 31.74
N PHE A 424 -19.32 6.84 31.07
CA PHE A 424 -19.73 6.96 29.68
C PHE A 424 -18.92 8.05 28.97
N GLY A 425 -18.30 7.71 27.85
CA GLY A 425 -17.49 8.64 27.05
C GLY A 425 -16.18 9.02 27.74
N ASP A 426 -16.25 10.01 28.63
CA ASP A 426 -15.15 10.64 29.39
C ASP A 426 -15.57 10.99 30.84
N ARG A 427 -16.77 10.60 31.27
CA ARG A 427 -17.39 11.06 32.53
C ARG A 427 -18.23 10.00 33.24
N PHE A 428 -18.20 10.06 34.57
CA PHE A 428 -19.19 9.42 35.43
C PHE A 428 -20.52 10.15 35.34
N ILE A 429 -21.62 9.41 35.35
CA ILE A 429 -22.99 9.92 35.27
C ILE A 429 -23.87 9.16 36.26
N PHE A 430 -24.72 9.87 37.01
CA PHE A 430 -25.84 9.29 37.76
C PHE A 430 -27.04 10.25 37.76
N SER A 431 -28.21 9.79 38.22
CA SER A 431 -29.39 10.66 38.38
C SER A 431 -29.96 10.65 39.80
N THR A 432 -30.62 11.75 40.18
CA THR A 432 -31.35 11.89 41.45
C THR A 432 -32.78 12.36 41.25
N LYS A 433 -33.62 12.12 42.26
CA LYS A 433 -34.84 12.89 42.51
C LYS A 433 -34.63 13.85 43.70
N TYR A 434 -35.25 15.03 43.62
CA TYR A 434 -35.29 16.04 44.68
C TYR A 434 -36.72 16.59 44.84
N GLN A 435 -37.28 16.52 46.05
CA GLN A 435 -38.60 17.08 46.33
C GLN A 435 -38.52 18.62 46.40
N THR A 436 -39.37 19.31 45.65
CA THR A 436 -39.40 20.78 45.54
C THR A 436 -40.64 21.39 46.19
N ALA A 437 -41.72 20.63 46.27
CA ALA A 437 -42.92 20.89 47.08
C ALA A 437 -43.54 19.52 47.45
N PRO A 438 -44.54 19.43 48.36
CA PRO A 438 -45.09 18.15 48.82
C PRO A 438 -45.42 17.15 47.70
N ASP A 439 -46.05 17.62 46.63
CA ASP A 439 -46.46 16.80 45.48
C ASP A 439 -45.60 17.04 44.22
N SER A 440 -44.43 17.68 44.35
CA SER A 440 -43.56 18.10 43.23
C SER A 440 -42.12 17.62 43.36
N PHE A 441 -41.63 16.96 42.32
CA PHE A 441 -40.26 16.43 42.24
C PHE A 441 -39.55 16.94 40.99
N SER A 442 -38.30 17.36 41.16
CA SER A 442 -37.35 17.62 40.08
C SER A 442 -36.36 16.47 39.96
N TYR A 443 -35.93 16.16 38.73
CA TYR A 443 -34.95 15.11 38.46
C TYR A 443 -33.70 15.74 37.83
N TYR A 444 -32.53 15.34 38.34
CA TYR A 444 -31.25 15.90 37.93
C TYR A 444 -30.32 14.78 37.49
N ALA A 445 -29.57 15.01 36.42
CA ALA A 445 -28.43 14.18 36.05
C ALA A 445 -27.17 14.89 36.55
N TYR A 446 -26.24 14.18 37.19
CA TYR A 446 -24.96 14.73 37.61
C TYR A 446 -23.85 14.07 36.81
N THR A 447 -22.94 14.88 36.27
CA THR A 447 -21.79 14.41 35.47
C THR A 447 -20.46 14.88 36.07
N SER A 448 -19.45 14.01 36.06
CA SER A 448 -18.08 14.33 36.53
C SER A 448 -17.02 13.62 35.70
N THR A 449 -15.99 14.33 35.26
CA THR A 449 -14.82 13.74 34.57
C THR A 449 -13.78 13.15 35.54
N ASP A 450 -13.79 13.55 36.82
CA ASP A 450 -12.80 13.15 37.83
C ASP A 450 -13.40 12.36 39.02
N GLY A 451 -14.72 12.20 39.07
CA GLY A 451 -15.45 11.51 40.14
C GLY A 451 -15.72 12.35 41.41
N THR A 452 -15.15 13.56 41.50
CA THR A 452 -15.15 14.41 42.70
C THR A 452 -15.83 15.77 42.45
N THR A 453 -15.64 16.38 41.28
CA THR A 453 -16.27 17.64 40.86
C THR A 453 -17.48 17.34 39.99
N TRP A 454 -18.68 17.73 40.44
CA TRP A 454 -19.94 17.32 39.80
C TRP A 454 -20.72 18.51 39.26
N THR A 455 -21.03 18.44 37.96
CA THR A 455 -21.88 19.41 37.24
C THR A 455 -23.33 18.91 37.24
N GLN A 456 -24.28 19.80 37.52
CA GLN A 456 -25.71 19.50 37.49
C GLN A 456 -26.30 19.75 36.09
N GLY A 457 -26.94 18.73 35.53
CA GLY A 457 -27.84 18.80 34.38
C GLY A 457 -29.27 18.35 34.74
N ASN A 458 -30.16 18.36 33.75
CA ASN A 458 -31.55 17.94 33.93
C ASN A 458 -31.71 16.46 33.54
N ALA A 459 -32.54 15.72 34.27
CA ALA A 459 -32.97 14.37 33.87
C ALA A 459 -34.48 14.35 33.59
N PRO A 460 -34.99 13.47 32.70
CA PRO A 460 -36.42 13.35 32.42
C PRO A 460 -37.18 12.49 33.46
N VAL A 461 -36.45 11.68 34.22
CA VAL A 461 -36.88 10.76 35.29
C VAL A 461 -35.73 10.57 36.28
N VAL A 462 -35.99 9.93 37.42
CA VAL A 462 -34.90 9.27 38.16
C VAL A 462 -34.69 7.87 37.58
N PHE A 463 -33.50 7.63 37.04
CA PHE A 463 -33.13 6.34 36.47
C PHE A 463 -32.88 5.32 37.59
N SER A 464 -33.53 4.17 37.52
CA SER A 464 -33.24 3.01 38.37
C SER A 464 -32.05 2.20 37.85
N GLN A 465 -31.82 2.21 36.53
CA GLN A 465 -30.67 1.61 35.84
C GLN A 465 -30.10 2.59 34.81
N LEU A 466 -28.76 2.68 34.71
CA LEU A 466 -28.02 3.34 33.63
C LEU A 466 -27.04 2.35 33.01
N VAL A 467 -27.00 2.25 31.69
CA VAL A 467 -26.17 1.29 30.94
C VAL A 467 -25.76 1.90 29.60
N CYS A 468 -24.46 2.01 29.34
CA CYS A 468 -23.94 2.41 28.03
C CYS A 468 -23.66 1.21 27.12
N ASN A 469 -23.40 1.46 25.83
CA ASN A 469 -22.81 0.47 24.93
C ASN A 469 -21.35 0.17 25.30
N ALA A 470 -21.13 -0.46 26.47
CA ALA A 470 -19.87 -0.96 27.00
C ALA A 470 -20.11 -2.36 27.61
N GLU A 471 -19.18 -3.31 27.47
CA GLU A 471 -19.30 -4.61 28.14
C GLU A 471 -19.40 -4.42 29.67
N GLY A 472 -20.29 -5.18 30.32
CA GLY A 472 -20.65 -4.97 31.72
C GLY A 472 -21.58 -3.76 31.97
N GLY A 473 -21.91 -2.98 30.93
CA GLY A 473 -22.83 -1.84 30.97
C GLY A 473 -22.22 -0.53 31.47
N SER A 474 -20.93 -0.49 31.79
CA SER A 474 -20.25 0.69 32.33
C SER A 474 -18.77 0.70 31.98
N GLY A 475 -18.27 1.81 31.43
CA GLY A 475 -16.85 1.96 31.13
C GLY A 475 -16.60 2.90 29.96
N GLU A 476 -15.38 2.88 29.45
CA GLU A 476 -15.20 3.31 28.07
C GLU A 476 -16.03 2.36 27.18
N ILE A 477 -16.78 2.94 26.25
CA ILE A 477 -17.60 2.27 25.23
C ILE A 477 -16.94 0.98 24.71
N ASP A 478 -17.75 -0.07 24.51
CA ASP A 478 -17.32 -1.35 23.95
C ASP A 478 -16.70 -1.08 22.59
N ARG A 479 -15.42 -1.41 22.50
CA ARG A 479 -14.59 -1.15 21.34
C ARG A 479 -14.45 -2.41 20.45
N GLY A 480 -15.19 -3.48 20.76
CA GLY A 480 -15.16 -4.73 20.00
C GLY A 480 -13.81 -5.47 20.11
N PRO A 481 -13.40 -6.25 19.10
CA PRO A 481 -12.14 -6.97 19.13
C PRO A 481 -10.93 -6.03 19.08
N CYS A 482 -9.95 -6.30 19.95
CA CYS A 482 -8.64 -5.65 19.98
C CYS A 482 -7.97 -5.70 18.59
N LEU A 483 -7.97 -4.60 17.83
CA LEU A 483 -7.40 -4.49 16.46
C LEU A 483 -5.90 -4.79 16.39
N LYS A 484 -5.21 -4.79 17.53
CA LYS A 484 -3.80 -5.22 17.65
C LYS A 484 -3.63 -6.74 17.81
N LYS A 485 -4.69 -7.49 18.15
CA LYS A 485 -4.63 -8.94 18.42
C LYS A 485 -4.15 -9.70 17.17
N GLY A 486 -3.24 -10.66 17.36
CA GLY A 486 -2.64 -11.43 16.26
C GLY A 486 -1.51 -10.71 15.49
N LYS A 487 -1.40 -9.39 15.61
CA LYS A 487 -0.32 -8.59 15.02
C LYS A 487 0.90 -8.51 15.95
N TYR A 488 2.04 -8.12 15.39
CA TYR A 488 3.30 -7.98 16.10
C TYR A 488 3.71 -6.51 16.17
N TYR A 489 4.40 -6.13 17.25
CA TYR A 489 4.83 -4.74 17.49
C TYR A 489 6.29 -4.66 17.92
N ASP A 490 6.98 -3.59 17.52
CA ASP A 490 8.32 -3.28 18.01
C ASP A 490 8.31 -2.76 19.47
N ASN A 491 9.50 -2.54 20.02
CA ASN A 491 9.66 -2.04 21.40
C ASN A 491 9.25 -0.55 21.59
N ILE A 492 8.74 0.11 20.54
CA ILE A 492 8.33 1.52 20.52
C ILE A 492 6.80 1.63 20.31
N GLY A 493 6.14 0.54 19.90
CA GLY A 493 4.69 0.45 19.71
C GLY A 493 4.23 0.52 18.25
N ASN A 494 5.15 0.45 17.28
CA ASN A 494 4.83 0.39 15.85
C ASN A 494 4.44 -1.03 15.45
N GLU A 495 3.42 -1.17 14.60
CA GLU A 495 3.06 -2.46 14.00
C GLU A 495 4.18 -2.93 13.06
N VAL A 496 4.60 -4.19 13.20
CA VAL A 496 5.64 -4.79 12.35
C VAL A 496 5.14 -6.04 11.64
N PHE A 497 5.60 -6.15 10.40
CA PHE A 497 5.15 -7.13 9.43
C PHE A 497 6.12 -8.32 9.34
N PRO A 498 5.69 -9.48 8.81
CA PRO A 498 6.59 -10.60 8.60
C PRO A 498 7.63 -10.22 7.54
N ILE A 499 8.90 -10.49 7.83
CA ILE A 499 10.03 -10.29 6.92
C ILE A 499 10.73 -11.61 6.58
N CYS A 500 9.93 -12.66 6.31
CA CYS A 500 10.43 -13.98 5.93
C CYS A 500 11.39 -13.90 4.71
N ASP A 501 11.17 -12.91 3.84
CA ASP A 501 11.97 -12.52 2.66
C ASP A 501 13.40 -12.07 2.99
N ARG A 502 13.72 -11.78 4.26
CA ARG A 502 15.03 -11.21 4.68
C ARG A 502 15.78 -12.11 5.65
N VAL A 503 15.13 -13.16 6.17
CA VAL A 503 15.70 -14.09 7.13
C VAL A 503 16.24 -15.32 6.40
N VAL A 504 17.56 -15.48 6.38
CA VAL A 504 18.21 -16.58 5.66
C VAL A 504 18.12 -17.88 6.47
N SER A 505 17.44 -18.87 5.90
CA SER A 505 17.30 -20.22 6.47
C SER A 505 18.55 -21.05 6.25
N SER A 506 19.15 -21.01 5.05
CA SER A 506 20.40 -21.70 4.71
C SER A 506 21.19 -20.98 3.60
N ILE A 507 22.46 -21.35 3.38
CA ILE A 507 23.24 -20.90 2.21
C ILE A 507 23.97 -22.06 1.53
N ARG A 508 24.20 -21.95 0.22
CA ARG A 508 25.09 -22.82 -0.56
C ARG A 508 26.01 -21.99 -1.46
N ALA A 509 27.22 -22.46 -1.72
CA ALA A 509 28.17 -21.71 -2.54
C ALA A 509 27.73 -21.64 -4.02
N LYS A 510 27.80 -20.45 -4.64
CA LYS A 510 27.58 -20.28 -6.08
C LYS A 510 28.73 -20.85 -6.91
N PHE A 511 29.95 -20.83 -6.37
CA PHE A 511 31.17 -21.37 -6.98
C PHE A 511 31.87 -22.35 -6.01
N PRO A 512 31.45 -23.64 -5.98
CA PRO A 512 31.93 -24.62 -5.00
C PRO A 512 33.40 -25.05 -5.21
N THR A 513 33.98 -24.81 -6.39
CA THR A 513 35.38 -25.08 -6.71
C THR A 513 36.02 -23.87 -7.40
N GLN A 514 37.22 -23.49 -6.98
CA GLN A 514 37.97 -22.33 -7.49
C GLN A 514 39.48 -22.62 -7.56
N THR A 515 40.22 -21.85 -8.36
CA THR A 515 41.69 -21.94 -8.45
C THR A 515 42.26 -20.54 -8.62
N VAL A 516 43.23 -20.19 -7.78
CA VAL A 516 43.87 -18.87 -7.76
C VAL A 516 45.38 -19.01 -7.60
N ASP A 517 46.14 -18.01 -8.03
CA ASP A 517 47.58 -17.97 -7.80
C ASP A 517 47.91 -17.31 -6.45
N LYS A 518 49.09 -17.61 -5.90
CA LYS A 518 49.46 -17.22 -4.53
C LYS A 518 49.38 -15.70 -4.33
N GLY A 519 48.46 -15.28 -3.47
CA GLY A 519 48.16 -13.87 -3.16
C GLY A 519 46.85 -13.32 -3.72
N ASN A 520 46.21 -14.01 -4.68
CA ASN A 520 44.99 -13.51 -5.34
C ASN A 520 43.70 -13.80 -4.55
N PRO A 521 42.68 -12.93 -4.63
CA PRO A 521 41.39 -13.13 -3.98
C PRO A 521 40.51 -14.18 -4.67
N ILE A 522 39.55 -14.73 -3.92
CA ILE A 522 38.53 -15.68 -4.40
C ILE A 522 37.15 -15.01 -4.55
N ASN A 523 36.23 -15.63 -5.29
CA ASN A 523 34.82 -15.23 -5.30
C ASN A 523 34.11 -15.79 -4.05
N THR A 524 33.35 -14.96 -3.35
CA THR A 524 32.67 -15.31 -2.10
C THR A 524 31.14 -15.23 -2.16
N THR A 525 30.54 -15.21 -3.35
CA THR A 525 29.08 -15.19 -3.52
C THR A 525 28.47 -16.58 -3.23
N ALA A 526 27.36 -16.58 -2.49
CA ALA A 526 26.55 -17.76 -2.18
C ALA A 526 25.10 -17.52 -2.61
N ILE A 527 24.34 -18.59 -2.78
CA ILE A 527 22.88 -18.55 -2.91
C ILE A 527 22.31 -18.83 -1.51
N ALA A 528 21.53 -17.90 -0.99
CA ALA A 528 20.73 -18.07 0.22
C ALA A 528 19.36 -18.66 -0.13
N THR A 529 18.84 -19.47 0.78
CA THR A 529 17.40 -19.78 0.87
C THR A 529 16.83 -19.00 2.06
N TYR A 530 15.63 -18.43 1.92
CA TYR A 530 14.99 -17.58 2.93
C TYR A 530 13.94 -18.36 3.76
N LEU A 531 13.20 -17.72 4.66
CA LEU A 531 12.18 -18.39 5.49
C LEU A 531 10.86 -18.63 4.76
N ASP A 532 10.56 -17.83 3.74
CA ASP A 532 9.45 -18.03 2.80
C ASP A 532 9.71 -19.15 1.76
N GLY A 533 10.93 -19.69 1.73
CA GLY A 533 11.38 -20.71 0.79
C GLY A 533 11.94 -20.17 -0.54
N HIS A 534 11.99 -18.86 -0.77
CA HIS A 534 12.61 -18.31 -1.99
C HIS A 534 14.15 -18.35 -1.92
N GLU A 535 14.81 -18.13 -3.06
CA GLU A 535 16.27 -18.13 -3.15
C GLU A 535 16.83 -16.85 -3.81
N GLY A 536 17.98 -16.38 -3.32
CA GLY A 536 18.63 -15.15 -3.79
C GLY A 536 20.14 -15.14 -3.54
N GLU A 537 20.87 -14.21 -4.16
CA GLU A 537 22.33 -14.15 -4.04
C GLU A 537 22.80 -13.27 -2.87
N VAL A 538 23.70 -13.79 -2.05
CA VAL A 538 24.31 -13.10 -0.90
C VAL A 538 25.83 -13.11 -0.99
N ASN A 539 26.46 -12.06 -0.48
CA ASN A 539 27.91 -11.97 -0.38
C ASN A 539 28.39 -12.48 0.98
N CYS A 540 29.36 -13.39 0.98
CA CYS A 540 29.95 -13.94 2.19
C CYS A 540 31.35 -13.36 2.46
N SER A 541 31.76 -13.41 3.72
CA SER A 541 33.18 -13.40 4.10
C SER A 541 33.79 -14.80 3.88
N SER A 542 35.12 -14.92 3.90
CA SER A 542 35.80 -16.22 3.80
C SER A 542 37.03 -16.33 4.69
N ASN A 543 37.40 -17.56 5.06
CA ASN A 543 38.64 -17.86 5.80
C ASN A 543 39.81 -18.30 4.88
N CYS A 544 39.75 -18.01 3.58
CA CYS A 544 40.77 -18.44 2.62
C CYS A 544 42.14 -17.82 2.94
N ASN A 545 43.20 -18.63 2.95
CA ASN A 545 44.57 -18.14 3.05
C ASN A 545 45.22 -18.13 1.66
N PRO A 546 45.24 -17.02 0.93
CA PRO A 546 45.78 -16.97 -0.44
C PRO A 546 47.30 -17.20 -0.50
N ASN A 547 48.00 -17.24 0.64
CA ASN A 547 49.44 -17.51 0.70
C ASN A 547 49.79 -19.00 0.87
N LEU A 548 48.83 -19.85 1.22
CA LEU A 548 49.06 -21.28 1.47
C LEU A 548 48.84 -22.10 0.18
N VAL A 549 49.96 -22.51 -0.43
CA VAL A 549 49.97 -23.36 -1.63
C VAL A 549 49.39 -24.75 -1.34
N GLY A 550 48.58 -25.26 -2.27
CA GLY A 550 47.82 -26.52 -2.13
C GLY A 550 46.32 -26.31 -2.31
N THR A 551 45.54 -27.37 -2.13
CA THR A 551 44.07 -27.28 -2.10
C THR A 551 43.59 -27.09 -0.66
N GLN A 552 42.79 -26.05 -0.43
CA GLN A 552 42.20 -25.68 0.85
C GLN A 552 40.68 -25.87 0.81
N THR A 553 40.10 -26.39 1.89
CA THR A 553 38.66 -26.27 2.13
C THR A 553 38.42 -24.92 2.80
N VAL A 554 37.72 -24.03 2.11
CA VAL A 554 37.40 -22.67 2.57
C VAL A 554 35.95 -22.62 3.01
N THR A 555 35.70 -22.02 4.16
CA THR A 555 34.36 -21.71 4.66
C THR A 555 33.97 -20.31 4.17
N LEU A 556 32.86 -20.22 3.46
CA LEU A 556 32.14 -18.97 3.22
C LEU A 556 31.17 -18.75 4.39
N THR A 557 31.17 -17.53 4.94
CA THR A 557 30.32 -17.13 6.07
C THR A 557 29.49 -15.90 5.72
N TYR A 558 28.17 -16.09 5.63
CA TYR A 558 27.19 -15.00 5.59
C TYR A 558 26.89 -14.54 7.02
N THR A 559 26.68 -13.22 7.19
CA THR A 559 26.29 -12.60 8.46
C THR A 559 25.09 -11.69 8.21
N GLY A 560 23.99 -11.88 8.94
CA GLY A 560 22.74 -11.16 8.74
C GLY A 560 21.60 -11.76 9.56
N LEU A 561 20.34 -11.43 9.27
CA LEU A 561 19.19 -12.10 9.87
C LEU A 561 19.16 -13.56 9.40
N VAL A 562 19.18 -14.51 10.35
CA VAL A 562 19.26 -15.95 10.06
C VAL A 562 18.43 -16.75 11.07
N GLY A 563 17.61 -17.67 10.58
CA GLY A 563 16.70 -18.47 11.42
C GLY A 563 15.49 -17.70 11.99
N ASN A 564 15.67 -16.47 12.44
CA ASN A 564 14.58 -15.55 12.81
C ASN A 564 14.91 -14.07 12.47
N ALA A 565 13.89 -13.23 12.48
CA ALA A 565 13.92 -11.79 12.18
C ALA A 565 14.42 -10.90 13.33
N LYS A 566 14.66 -11.46 14.52
CA LYS A 566 15.03 -10.73 15.75
C LYS A 566 16.53 -10.71 16.02
N THR A 567 17.25 -11.73 15.54
CA THR A 567 18.68 -11.91 15.82
C THR A 567 19.52 -11.97 14.56
N THR A 568 20.52 -11.09 14.46
CA THR A 568 21.62 -11.27 13.51
C THR A 568 22.53 -12.41 13.96
N GLY A 569 22.82 -13.35 13.07
CA GLY A 569 23.71 -14.48 13.28
C GLY A 569 24.54 -14.78 12.03
N THR A 570 25.00 -16.02 11.88
CA THR A 570 25.75 -16.46 10.70
C THR A 570 25.20 -17.75 10.09
N ARG A 571 25.43 -17.92 8.78
CA ARG A 571 25.28 -19.19 8.06
C ARG A 571 26.56 -19.47 7.28
N THR A 572 26.91 -20.74 7.13
CA THR A 572 28.17 -21.16 6.52
C THR A 572 27.97 -22.26 5.48
N CYS A 573 28.81 -22.25 4.45
CA CYS A 573 28.96 -23.35 3.49
C CYS A 573 30.44 -23.46 3.07
N THR A 574 30.87 -24.63 2.61
CA THR A 574 32.26 -24.87 2.21
C THR A 574 32.47 -24.88 0.69
N ILE A 575 33.66 -24.47 0.27
CA ILE A 575 34.17 -24.53 -1.11
C ILE A 575 35.60 -25.10 -1.13
N SER A 576 36.07 -25.55 -2.29
CA SER A 576 37.44 -26.02 -2.48
C SER A 576 38.24 -25.01 -3.33
N VAL A 577 39.41 -24.60 -2.84
CA VAL A 577 40.26 -23.58 -3.49
C VAL A 577 41.69 -24.10 -3.65
N THR A 578 42.21 -24.14 -4.88
CA THR A 578 43.61 -24.54 -5.15
C THR A 578 44.53 -23.33 -5.39
N VAL A 579 45.69 -23.33 -4.74
CA VAL A 579 46.73 -22.27 -4.77
C VAL A 579 48.09 -22.84 -5.22
N ARG A 580 48.90 -22.08 -5.99
CA ARG A 580 50.09 -22.60 -6.73
C ARG A 580 51.45 -21.91 -6.37
N PRO A 581 52.61 -22.61 -6.45
CA PRO A 581 53.96 -22.14 -6.02
C PRO A 581 54.84 -21.51 -7.14
N THR A 582 56.07 -21.07 -6.80
CA THR A 582 56.72 -19.98 -7.56
C THR A 582 58.23 -20.00 -7.93
N ASN A 583 59.20 -20.77 -7.37
CA ASN A 583 60.66 -20.49 -7.59
C ASN A 583 61.51 -21.61 -8.27
N ILE A 584 62.20 -21.25 -9.36
CA ILE A 584 63.10 -22.00 -10.29
C ILE A 584 63.94 -20.98 -11.10
N LEU A 585 65.21 -21.26 -11.44
CA LEU A 585 66.03 -20.40 -12.35
C LEU A 585 65.45 -20.38 -13.78
N THR A 586 65.05 -19.20 -14.27
CA THR A 586 64.45 -19.05 -15.61
C THR A 586 65.40 -18.50 -16.66
N SER A 587 66.20 -17.49 -16.29
CA SER A 587 66.87 -16.59 -17.22
C SER A 587 68.05 -15.88 -16.58
N ILE A 588 68.94 -15.33 -17.42
CA ILE A 588 69.90 -14.30 -17.02
C ILE A 588 69.59 -13.01 -17.79
N THR A 589 69.79 -11.88 -17.11
CA THR A 589 69.66 -10.53 -17.66
C THR A 589 71.05 -9.90 -17.65
N VAL A 590 71.53 -9.44 -18.81
CA VAL A 590 72.80 -8.73 -18.96
C VAL A 590 72.49 -7.25 -19.17
N LEU A 591 73.14 -6.38 -18.40
CA LEU A 591 73.01 -4.94 -18.52
C LEU A 591 74.38 -4.27 -18.69
N PRO A 592 74.52 -3.30 -19.61
CA PRO A 592 73.51 -2.92 -20.61
C PRO A 592 73.38 -3.97 -21.73
N VAL A 593 72.19 -4.11 -22.32
CA VAL A 593 71.93 -5.04 -23.45
C VAL A 593 72.62 -4.61 -24.76
N SER A 594 73.10 -3.37 -24.79
CA SER A 594 74.05 -2.88 -25.79
C SER A 594 75.01 -1.88 -25.15
N GLN A 595 76.29 -1.92 -25.51
CA GLN A 595 77.29 -0.95 -25.05
C GLN A 595 77.99 -0.32 -26.24
N THR A 596 78.26 0.98 -26.18
CA THR A 596 79.16 1.65 -27.13
C THR A 596 80.53 1.82 -26.48
N VAL A 597 81.59 1.50 -27.22
CA VAL A 597 82.98 1.68 -26.81
C VAL A 597 83.78 2.21 -28.00
N GLN A 598 84.80 3.03 -27.77
CA GLN A 598 85.69 3.46 -28.85
C GLN A 598 86.60 2.32 -29.31
N LYS A 599 87.03 2.39 -30.58
CA LYS A 599 88.13 1.60 -31.18
C LYS A 599 89.24 1.35 -30.15
N TYR A 600 89.70 0.11 -30.04
CA TYR A 600 90.74 -0.36 -29.10
C TYR A 600 90.34 -0.48 -27.60
N SER A 601 89.10 -0.19 -27.21
CA SER A 601 88.61 -0.35 -25.81
C SER A 601 87.90 -1.70 -25.55
N PHE A 602 87.66 -2.05 -24.28
CA PHE A 602 86.92 -3.26 -23.88
C PHE A 602 85.59 -2.92 -23.15
N PRO A 603 84.50 -3.67 -23.36
CA PRO A 603 83.21 -3.48 -22.71
C PRO A 603 83.16 -4.03 -21.27
N THR A 604 82.11 -3.68 -20.54
CA THR A 604 81.90 -3.96 -19.11
C THR A 604 80.44 -4.29 -18.82
N PHE A 605 80.15 -5.48 -18.27
CA PHE A 605 78.78 -5.96 -18.09
C PHE A 605 78.41 -6.21 -16.62
N THR A 606 77.16 -5.92 -16.28
CA THR A 606 76.49 -6.30 -15.04
C THR A 606 75.51 -7.42 -15.34
N VAL A 607 75.73 -8.61 -14.80
CA VAL A 607 74.88 -9.79 -15.07
C VAL A 607 74.05 -10.14 -13.84
N ARG A 608 72.78 -10.48 -14.05
CA ARG A 608 71.81 -10.82 -13.00
C ARG A 608 71.06 -12.10 -13.36
N ALA A 609 71.06 -13.10 -12.49
CA ALA A 609 70.23 -14.29 -12.61
C ALA A 609 68.82 -14.03 -12.06
N SER A 610 67.79 -14.59 -12.69
CA SER A 610 66.37 -14.35 -12.37
C SER A 610 65.58 -15.66 -12.25
N TYR A 611 64.76 -15.75 -11.19
CA TYR A 611 64.00 -16.94 -10.82
C TYR A 611 62.48 -16.67 -10.95
N ASN A 612 61.62 -17.67 -11.18
CA ASN A 612 60.19 -17.42 -11.54
C ASN A 612 59.29 -16.87 -10.41
N ASP A 613 59.80 -16.60 -9.22
CA ASP A 613 59.07 -15.87 -8.17
C ASP A 613 59.36 -14.35 -8.19
N GLY A 614 60.15 -13.89 -9.16
CA GLY A 614 60.56 -12.49 -9.30
C GLY A 614 61.82 -12.12 -8.50
N THR A 615 62.38 -13.02 -7.69
CA THR A 615 63.68 -12.79 -7.05
C THR A 615 64.81 -12.83 -8.08
N SER A 616 65.93 -12.18 -7.75
CA SER A 616 67.11 -12.12 -8.63
C SER A 616 68.41 -11.91 -7.87
N LYS A 617 69.51 -12.40 -8.45
CA LYS A 617 70.87 -12.46 -7.88
C LYS A 617 71.85 -11.76 -8.81
N LEU A 618 72.71 -10.89 -8.28
CA LEU A 618 73.78 -10.23 -9.04
C LEU A 618 75.01 -11.15 -9.14
N LEU A 619 75.71 -11.12 -10.28
CA LEU A 619 76.87 -11.96 -10.58
C LEU A 619 78.14 -11.12 -10.76
N SER A 620 79.27 -11.67 -10.34
CA SER A 620 80.61 -11.08 -10.48
C SER A 620 81.24 -11.42 -11.82
N ALA A 621 82.26 -10.68 -12.25
CA ALA A 621 82.97 -10.91 -13.53
C ALA A 621 83.73 -12.25 -13.60
N SER A 622 83.91 -12.94 -12.47
CA SER A 622 84.41 -14.33 -12.38
C SER A 622 83.36 -15.39 -12.68
N ASP A 623 82.08 -15.05 -12.59
CA ASP A 623 81.00 -16.03 -12.45
C ASP A 623 80.37 -16.38 -13.80
N TYR A 624 80.61 -15.56 -14.83
CA TYR A 624 80.08 -15.69 -16.18
C TYR A 624 81.20 -15.61 -17.23
N SER A 625 80.99 -16.16 -18.42
CA SER A 625 81.93 -16.05 -19.55
C SER A 625 81.42 -15.11 -20.65
N VAL A 626 82.34 -14.54 -21.44
CA VAL A 626 82.05 -13.57 -22.51
C VAL A 626 82.80 -13.98 -23.79
N THR A 627 82.12 -13.97 -24.94
CA THR A 627 82.69 -14.39 -26.24
C THR A 627 82.16 -13.54 -27.41
N GLY A 628 82.93 -13.42 -28.50
CA GLY A 628 82.47 -12.78 -29.75
C GLY A 628 82.80 -11.30 -29.95
N TYR A 629 83.82 -10.76 -29.26
CA TYR A 629 84.22 -9.34 -29.35
C TYR A 629 85.63 -9.15 -29.94
N ASN A 630 85.81 -8.13 -30.78
CA ASN A 630 87.09 -7.71 -31.36
C ASN A 630 87.20 -6.16 -31.42
N PRO A 631 88.08 -5.51 -30.63
CA PRO A 631 88.09 -4.05 -30.47
C PRO A 631 88.64 -3.27 -31.68
N ASN A 632 89.13 -3.95 -32.72
CA ASN A 632 89.72 -3.31 -33.91
C ASN A 632 88.71 -3.01 -35.02
N ILE A 633 87.51 -3.59 -34.98
CA ILE A 633 86.52 -3.54 -36.06
C ILE A 633 85.36 -2.61 -35.67
N ILE A 634 85.31 -1.44 -36.29
CA ILE A 634 84.21 -0.47 -36.14
C ILE A 634 82.89 -1.10 -36.61
N GLY A 635 81.81 -0.85 -35.87
CA GLY A 635 80.48 -1.40 -36.15
C GLY A 635 79.90 -2.20 -34.97
N ILE A 636 78.71 -2.78 -35.18
CA ILE A 636 77.98 -3.54 -34.16
C ILE A 636 78.42 -5.01 -34.18
N GLN A 637 78.82 -5.53 -33.02
CA GLN A 637 79.27 -6.91 -32.82
C GLN A 637 78.35 -7.63 -31.82
N SER A 638 77.98 -8.88 -32.12
CA SER A 638 77.11 -9.70 -31.27
C SER A 638 77.94 -10.50 -30.27
N VAL A 639 77.95 -10.05 -29.02
CA VAL A 639 78.72 -10.65 -27.92
C VAL A 639 77.81 -11.57 -27.09
N THR A 640 78.27 -12.77 -26.77
CA THR A 640 77.51 -13.78 -26.02
C THR A 640 78.04 -13.94 -24.61
N ILE A 641 77.14 -13.85 -23.63
CA ILE A 641 77.39 -14.09 -22.20
C ILE A 641 76.73 -15.41 -21.78
N SER A 642 77.38 -16.18 -20.91
CA SER A 642 76.81 -17.43 -20.37
C SER A 642 77.01 -17.58 -18.85
N TYR A 643 76.04 -18.20 -18.19
CA TYR A 643 76.06 -18.52 -16.75
C TYR A 643 75.46 -19.91 -16.50
N THR A 644 75.98 -20.63 -15.50
CA THR A 644 75.49 -21.95 -15.09
C THR A 644 75.36 -22.00 -13.56
N GLU A 645 74.19 -22.38 -13.07
CA GLU A 645 73.94 -22.63 -11.64
C GLU A 645 73.29 -24.01 -11.47
N GLY A 646 73.94 -24.88 -10.69
CA GLY A 646 73.60 -26.31 -10.66
C GLY A 646 73.85 -26.99 -12.01
N LEU A 647 72.81 -27.61 -12.57
CA LEU A 647 72.84 -28.27 -13.88
C LEU A 647 72.18 -27.42 -15.00
N ILE A 648 71.75 -26.19 -14.71
CA ILE A 648 71.03 -25.34 -15.66
C ILE A 648 71.94 -24.20 -16.14
N THR A 649 72.25 -24.22 -17.44
CA THR A 649 72.95 -23.13 -18.13
C THR A 649 71.94 -22.20 -18.81
N LYS A 650 72.21 -20.89 -18.77
CA LYS A 650 71.48 -19.86 -19.51
C LYS A 650 72.46 -18.92 -20.20
N THR A 651 72.07 -18.40 -21.35
CA THR A 651 72.86 -17.47 -22.16
C THR A 651 72.05 -16.21 -22.47
N ALA A 652 72.76 -15.13 -22.77
CA ALA A 652 72.18 -13.89 -23.29
C ALA A 652 73.17 -13.24 -24.25
N THR A 653 72.66 -12.66 -25.33
CA THR A 653 73.47 -11.90 -26.31
C THR A 653 73.27 -10.40 -26.11
N VAL A 654 74.34 -9.64 -26.35
CA VAL A 654 74.36 -8.17 -26.26
C VAL A 654 75.09 -7.57 -27.46
N SER A 655 74.69 -6.37 -27.85
CA SER A 655 75.28 -5.68 -29.02
C SER A 655 76.36 -4.68 -28.56
N VAL A 656 77.62 -4.95 -28.87
CA VAL A 656 78.72 -4.00 -28.60
C VAL A 656 79.01 -3.23 -29.88
N ALA A 657 78.75 -1.93 -29.87
CA ALA A 657 79.08 -1.01 -30.96
C ALA A 657 80.48 -0.43 -30.73
N VAL A 658 81.42 -0.73 -31.64
CA VAL A 658 82.74 -0.10 -31.66
C VAL A 658 82.65 1.15 -32.53
N THR A 659 82.93 2.33 -31.94
CA THR A 659 82.88 3.64 -32.61
C THR A 659 84.26 4.17 -33.00
N ALA A 660 84.27 5.19 -33.87
CA ALA A 660 85.49 5.86 -34.31
C ALA A 660 86.18 6.64 -33.17
N LEU A 661 87.42 7.05 -33.41
CA LEU A 661 88.17 7.91 -32.49
C LEU A 661 87.59 9.33 -32.48
N GLN A 662 87.72 10.05 -31.37
CA GLN A 662 87.13 11.38 -31.18
C GLN A 662 88.18 12.43 -30.80
N ARG A 663 87.95 13.70 -31.18
CA ARG A 663 88.87 14.82 -30.96
C ARG A 663 88.14 16.09 -30.52
N GLU A 664 88.76 16.90 -29.68
CA GLU A 664 88.20 18.18 -29.19
C GLU A 664 88.36 19.33 -30.21
N CYS A 665 87.39 20.24 -30.24
CA CYS A 665 87.33 21.41 -31.11
C CYS A 665 87.93 22.67 -30.46
N PRO A 666 89.05 23.24 -30.99
CA PRO A 666 89.79 24.33 -30.35
C PRO A 666 89.11 25.71 -30.37
N ARG A 667 87.81 25.80 -30.73
CA ARG A 667 86.99 27.03 -30.64
C ARG A 667 85.85 26.95 -29.63
N CYS A 668 85.38 25.76 -29.27
CA CYS A 668 84.21 25.58 -28.41
C CYS A 668 84.33 24.41 -27.42
N SER A 669 85.49 23.73 -27.38
CA SER A 669 85.77 22.55 -26.56
C SER A 669 84.78 21.39 -26.70
N GLN A 670 83.99 21.36 -27.78
CA GLN A 670 83.13 20.23 -28.10
C GLN A 670 83.91 19.13 -28.80
N ILE A 671 83.61 17.88 -28.45
CA ILE A 671 84.26 16.68 -29.00
C ILE A 671 83.46 16.19 -30.22
N TYR A 672 84.15 15.75 -31.27
CA TYR A 672 83.55 15.19 -32.49
C TYR A 672 84.37 14.01 -33.02
N GLU A 673 83.73 13.20 -33.86
CA GLU A 673 84.32 11.95 -34.36
C GLU A 673 85.22 12.20 -35.58
N LEU A 674 86.29 11.42 -35.68
CA LEU A 674 87.12 11.28 -36.86
C LEU A 674 86.48 10.29 -37.84
N ASN A 675 86.90 10.35 -39.10
CA ASN A 675 86.49 9.41 -40.14
C ASN A 675 86.97 7.98 -39.81
N PRO A 676 86.40 6.92 -40.43
CA PRO A 676 86.79 5.52 -40.13
C PRO A 676 88.25 5.15 -40.47
N ASP A 677 88.91 5.96 -41.29
CA ASP A 677 90.35 5.90 -41.62
C ASP A 677 91.21 6.79 -40.68
N ASP A 678 90.62 7.27 -39.59
CA ASP A 678 91.16 8.16 -38.57
C ASP A 678 91.53 9.59 -39.07
N THR A 679 90.96 10.04 -40.21
CA THR A 679 91.13 11.42 -40.73
C THR A 679 90.11 12.43 -40.18
N ASP A 680 90.38 13.73 -40.35
CA ASP A 680 89.69 14.85 -39.68
C ASP A 680 88.66 15.58 -40.59
N PRO A 681 87.34 15.51 -40.30
CA PRO A 681 86.30 16.18 -41.07
C PRO A 681 86.01 17.64 -40.65
N GLY A 682 86.61 18.13 -39.56
CA GLY A 682 86.31 19.44 -38.98
C GLY A 682 85.08 19.48 -38.06
N CYS A 683 85.01 20.55 -37.25
CA CYS A 683 84.17 20.66 -36.05
C CYS A 683 82.68 20.95 -36.35
N PRO A 684 81.74 20.02 -36.10
CA PRO A 684 80.32 20.20 -36.44
C PRO A 684 79.62 21.23 -35.54
N HIS A 685 79.89 21.19 -34.23
CA HIS A 685 79.12 21.92 -33.20
C HIS A 685 79.09 23.46 -33.37
N CYS A 686 80.09 24.05 -34.03
CA CYS A 686 80.09 25.49 -34.32
C CYS A 686 79.06 25.91 -35.39
N ARG A 687 78.65 24.96 -36.25
CA ARG A 687 77.73 25.17 -37.39
C ARG A 687 76.25 25.09 -36.97
N ASP A 688 75.94 24.38 -35.89
CA ASP A 688 74.56 24.17 -35.41
C ASP A 688 74.07 25.19 -34.36
N LEU A 689 74.97 26.06 -33.88
CA LEU A 689 74.69 27.01 -32.80
C LEU A 689 73.93 28.25 -33.34
N ILE A 690 72.61 28.29 -33.13
CA ILE A 690 71.75 29.36 -33.62
C ILE A 690 71.72 30.58 -32.68
N ILE A 691 71.86 31.77 -33.26
CA ILE A 691 71.92 33.07 -32.56
C ILE A 691 70.68 33.96 -32.83
N GLY A 692 69.72 33.49 -33.63
CA GLY A 692 68.45 34.15 -33.87
C GLY A 692 67.68 33.59 -35.07
N ILE A 693 66.46 34.07 -35.26
CA ILE A 693 65.62 33.76 -36.43
C ILE A 693 65.10 35.02 -37.12
N LYS A 694 64.80 34.90 -38.41
CA LYS A 694 64.01 35.88 -39.18
C LYS A 694 62.85 35.17 -39.89
N VAL A 695 61.65 35.73 -39.75
CA VAL A 695 60.43 35.26 -40.44
C VAL A 695 60.13 36.19 -41.63
N THR A 696 59.59 35.66 -42.72
CA THR A 696 59.14 36.45 -43.88
C THR A 696 58.02 35.71 -44.63
N PRO A 697 56.93 36.39 -45.06
CA PRO A 697 56.57 37.78 -44.77
C PRO A 697 56.13 38.00 -43.30
N ASN A 698 55.91 39.26 -42.91
CA ASN A 698 55.48 39.67 -41.56
C ASN A 698 53.97 39.97 -41.44
N PHE A 699 53.27 40.07 -42.57
CA PHE A 699 51.81 40.06 -42.65
C PHE A 699 51.38 38.98 -43.65
N VAL A 700 50.28 38.27 -43.37
CA VAL A 700 49.74 37.22 -44.23
C VAL A 700 48.21 37.24 -44.22
N GLU A 701 47.58 37.02 -45.37
CA GLU A 701 46.17 36.66 -45.46
C GLU A 701 46.07 35.19 -45.89
N VAL A 702 45.21 34.42 -45.21
CA VAL A 702 45.02 32.98 -45.40
C VAL A 702 43.54 32.63 -45.23
N THR A 703 43.10 31.49 -45.73
CA THR A 703 41.73 31.00 -45.50
C THR A 703 41.68 30.08 -44.28
N LYS A 704 40.50 29.91 -43.68
CA LYS A 704 40.27 28.96 -42.59
C LYS A 704 40.73 27.56 -43.01
N GLY A 705 41.55 26.93 -42.17
CA GLY A 705 42.18 25.63 -42.42
C GLY A 705 43.50 25.67 -43.21
N ASP A 706 43.87 26.79 -43.83
CA ASP A 706 45.13 26.89 -44.58
C ASP A 706 46.35 26.90 -43.63
N ILE A 707 47.41 26.18 -44.02
CA ILE A 707 48.71 26.24 -43.34
C ILE A 707 49.38 27.60 -43.55
N LEU A 708 50.15 28.05 -42.56
CA LEU A 708 50.78 29.36 -42.54
C LEU A 708 51.94 29.47 -43.56
N PRO A 709 51.80 30.24 -44.67
CA PRO A 709 52.75 30.24 -45.79
C PRO A 709 53.93 31.19 -45.54
N ILE A 710 54.74 30.89 -44.53
CA ILE A 710 55.92 31.68 -44.14
C ILE A 710 57.23 30.90 -44.31
N THR A 711 58.32 31.64 -44.54
CA THR A 711 59.68 31.10 -44.44
C THR A 711 60.33 31.58 -43.14
N VAL A 712 60.92 30.64 -42.39
CA VAL A 712 61.73 30.94 -41.20
C VAL A 712 63.19 30.63 -41.52
N MET A 713 64.07 31.60 -41.31
CA MET A 713 65.52 31.48 -41.56
C MET A 713 66.28 31.61 -40.25
N GLY A 714 67.07 30.58 -39.93
CA GLY A 714 68.00 30.57 -38.81
C GLY A 714 69.29 31.31 -39.14
N LEU A 715 69.83 32.02 -38.14
CA LEU A 715 71.09 32.74 -38.18
C LEU A 715 72.07 32.05 -37.24
N TYR A 716 73.23 31.62 -37.72
CA TYR A 716 74.16 30.76 -36.97
C TYR A 716 75.42 31.50 -36.53
N ASN A 717 76.05 31.01 -35.46
CA ASN A 717 77.20 31.64 -34.80
C ASN A 717 78.50 31.59 -35.64
N ASP A 718 78.55 30.75 -36.68
CA ASP A 718 79.62 30.76 -37.70
C ASP A 718 79.41 31.83 -38.78
N GLY A 719 78.30 32.56 -38.73
CA GLY A 719 77.88 33.57 -39.71
C GLY A 719 77.00 33.03 -40.84
N SER A 720 76.75 31.72 -40.90
CA SER A 720 75.90 31.10 -41.91
C SER A 720 74.41 31.37 -41.67
N LYS A 721 73.59 31.15 -42.71
CA LYS A 721 72.14 31.32 -42.70
C LYS A 721 71.50 30.18 -43.47
N ALA A 722 70.46 29.57 -42.90
CA ALA A 722 69.73 28.48 -43.53
C ALA A 722 68.23 28.60 -43.27
N VAL A 723 67.40 28.12 -44.20
CA VAL A 723 65.97 27.91 -43.93
C VAL A 723 65.85 26.79 -42.89
N VAL A 724 65.09 27.03 -41.83
CA VAL A 724 64.92 26.06 -40.73
C VAL A 724 63.53 25.43 -40.76
N THR A 725 63.50 24.12 -40.55
CA THR A 725 62.28 23.30 -40.44
C THR A 725 62.07 22.88 -38.98
N GLY A 726 60.81 22.69 -38.57
CA GLY A 726 60.49 22.39 -37.16
C GLY A 726 60.49 23.62 -36.27
N TRP A 727 60.08 24.77 -36.80
CA TRP A 727 59.60 25.90 -36.02
C TRP A 727 58.14 25.67 -35.61
N GLU A 728 57.75 26.25 -34.50
CA GLU A 728 56.38 26.21 -33.96
C GLU A 728 55.75 27.61 -34.03
N SER A 729 54.43 27.69 -33.94
CA SER A 729 53.74 28.98 -33.78
C SER A 729 52.41 28.80 -33.08
N ASN A 730 51.91 29.85 -32.44
CA ASN A 730 50.57 29.88 -31.84
C ASN A 730 49.45 30.22 -32.86
N TYR A 731 49.72 30.08 -34.16
CA TYR A 731 48.72 30.24 -35.22
C TYR A 731 47.63 29.17 -35.09
N ASN A 732 46.37 29.61 -35.05
CA ASN A 732 45.23 28.72 -35.05
C ASN A 732 44.47 28.84 -36.40
N PRO A 733 44.61 27.89 -37.34
CA PRO A 733 43.95 27.98 -38.65
C PRO A 733 42.43 27.91 -38.60
N GLU A 734 41.84 27.46 -37.49
CA GLU A 734 40.39 27.44 -37.29
C GLU A 734 39.83 28.79 -36.79
N ARG A 735 40.68 29.68 -36.27
CA ARG A 735 40.28 30.95 -35.66
C ARG A 735 40.23 32.07 -36.70
N VAL A 736 39.08 32.24 -37.33
CA VAL A 736 38.76 33.36 -38.24
C VAL A 736 39.05 34.72 -37.58
N GLY A 737 39.55 35.68 -38.37
CA GLY A 737 39.87 37.06 -37.98
C GLY A 737 41.36 37.36 -37.87
N LEU A 738 41.67 38.55 -37.33
CA LEU A 738 43.04 39.01 -37.10
C LEU A 738 43.69 38.29 -35.92
N GLN A 739 44.79 37.58 -36.18
CA GLN A 739 45.65 36.96 -35.18
C GLN A 739 47.03 37.62 -35.17
N LYS A 740 47.56 37.88 -33.96
CA LYS A 740 48.99 38.14 -33.78
C LYS A 740 49.67 36.82 -33.48
N VAL A 741 50.50 36.36 -34.41
CA VAL A 741 51.13 35.03 -34.37
C VAL A 741 52.60 35.17 -33.99
N THR A 742 52.99 34.53 -32.89
CA THR A 742 54.38 34.39 -32.47
C THR A 742 54.93 33.08 -33.02
N VAL A 743 55.93 33.19 -33.89
CA VAL A 743 56.68 32.06 -34.47
C VAL A 743 57.94 31.83 -33.64
N GLN A 744 58.21 30.59 -33.25
CA GLN A 744 59.31 30.23 -32.35
C GLN A 744 60.18 29.10 -32.90
N TYR A 745 61.48 29.18 -32.67
CA TYR A 745 62.42 28.11 -33.01
C TYR A 745 63.65 28.16 -32.10
N ARG A 746 63.97 27.02 -31.44
CA ARG A 746 65.13 26.85 -30.55
C ARG A 746 65.34 28.02 -29.55
N GLY A 747 64.25 28.48 -28.92
CA GLY A 747 64.27 29.53 -27.90
C GLY A 747 64.19 30.97 -28.40
N TYR A 748 64.28 31.21 -29.71
CA TYR A 748 64.07 32.53 -30.30
C TYR A 748 62.65 32.67 -30.84
N ALA A 749 62.07 33.87 -30.72
CA ALA A 749 60.69 34.17 -31.11
C ALA A 749 60.63 35.43 -32.00
N ALA A 750 59.68 35.44 -32.94
CA ALA A 750 59.36 36.60 -33.78
C ALA A 750 57.86 36.69 -34.03
N ASP A 751 57.30 37.90 -33.88
CA ASP A 751 55.88 38.15 -34.11
C ASP A 751 55.59 38.52 -35.58
N ILE A 752 54.52 37.95 -36.12
CA ILE A 752 53.88 38.32 -37.39
C ILE A 752 52.38 38.56 -37.17
N THR A 753 51.71 39.09 -38.18
CA THR A 753 50.25 39.30 -38.16
C THR A 753 49.60 38.47 -39.26
N VAL A 754 48.52 37.77 -38.94
CA VAL A 754 47.82 36.85 -39.85
C VAL A 754 46.34 37.18 -39.84
N TRP A 755 45.74 37.42 -40.99
CA TRP A 755 44.29 37.53 -41.14
C TRP A 755 43.74 36.22 -41.71
N VAL A 756 43.01 35.46 -40.89
CA VAL A 756 42.29 34.25 -41.34
C VAL A 756 40.93 34.69 -41.87
N LYS A 757 40.71 34.55 -43.17
CA LYS A 757 39.39 34.72 -43.80
C LYS A 757 38.59 33.45 -43.61
N GLU A 758 37.30 33.58 -43.38
CA GLU A 758 36.41 32.42 -43.42
C GLU A 758 36.37 31.86 -44.85
N ARG A 759 36.32 30.54 -44.97
CA ARG A 759 36.29 29.88 -46.28
C ARG A 759 34.88 30.01 -46.84
N LEU A 760 34.76 30.34 -48.13
CA LEU A 760 33.47 30.52 -48.80
C LEU A 760 33.20 29.37 -49.77
N THR A 761 31.93 28.98 -49.87
CA THR A 761 31.38 28.04 -50.83
C THR A 761 30.25 28.70 -51.63
N ILE A 762 29.93 28.17 -52.82
CA ILE A 762 28.94 28.73 -53.75
C ILE A 762 27.69 27.86 -53.74
N CYS A 763 26.52 28.45 -53.52
CA CYS A 763 25.28 27.70 -53.50
C CYS A 763 24.90 27.17 -54.89
N PRO A 764 24.73 25.84 -55.08
CA PRO A 764 24.32 25.28 -56.38
C PRO A 764 22.86 25.60 -56.76
N VAL A 765 22.06 26.15 -55.84
CA VAL A 765 20.63 26.46 -56.05
C VAL A 765 20.37 27.95 -56.31
N CYS A 766 20.97 28.85 -55.51
CA CYS A 766 20.79 30.30 -55.65
C CYS A 766 22.04 31.08 -56.11
N GLY A 767 23.19 30.43 -56.31
CA GLY A 767 24.42 31.05 -56.83
C GLY A 767 25.16 31.97 -55.85
N THR A 768 24.63 32.22 -54.66
CA THR A 768 25.26 33.07 -53.63
C THR A 768 26.52 32.42 -53.06
N GLU A 769 27.58 33.21 -52.87
CA GLU A 769 28.73 32.87 -52.02
C GLU A 769 28.36 33.00 -50.53
N TYR A 770 28.77 32.04 -49.69
CA TYR A 770 28.53 32.04 -48.25
C TYR A 770 29.56 31.19 -47.50
N PRO A 771 29.73 31.33 -46.17
CA PRO A 771 30.70 30.56 -45.40
C PRO A 771 30.52 29.02 -45.48
N GLU A 772 31.62 28.28 -45.61
CA GLU A 772 31.68 26.80 -45.51
C GLU A 772 31.38 26.30 -44.07
N THR A 773 31.35 27.20 -43.09
CA THR A 773 30.91 26.97 -41.71
C THR A 773 29.38 26.90 -41.56
N GLU A 774 28.63 27.38 -42.54
CA GLU A 774 27.19 27.14 -42.66
C GLU A 774 26.99 25.91 -43.56
N ASP A 775 26.45 24.81 -43.04
CA ASP A 775 26.22 23.58 -43.84
C ASP A 775 25.28 23.81 -45.04
N VAL A 776 24.49 24.89 -45.02
CA VAL A 776 23.42 25.19 -45.98
C VAL A 776 23.37 26.69 -46.28
N CYS A 777 23.19 27.07 -47.55
CA CYS A 777 23.25 28.47 -47.98
C CYS A 777 22.23 29.38 -47.25
N PRO A 778 22.68 30.40 -46.49
CA PRO A 778 21.79 31.28 -45.72
C PRO A 778 20.69 31.98 -46.53
N VAL A 779 20.95 32.32 -47.80
CA VAL A 779 19.94 32.95 -48.67
C VAL A 779 18.85 31.96 -49.09
N CYS A 780 19.23 30.74 -49.49
CA CYS A 780 18.26 29.71 -49.82
C CYS A 780 17.53 29.20 -48.55
N ALA A 781 18.22 29.11 -47.41
CA ALA A 781 17.68 28.70 -46.10
C ALA A 781 16.79 29.75 -45.41
N ALA A 782 16.83 31.02 -45.85
CA ALA A 782 15.93 32.08 -45.36
C ALA A 782 14.71 32.32 -46.27
N LYS A 783 14.79 31.91 -47.54
CA LYS A 783 13.74 32.11 -48.56
C LYS A 783 12.70 30.99 -48.50
N VAL A 784 11.53 31.28 -47.95
CA VAL A 784 10.36 30.41 -47.99
C VAL A 784 9.86 30.28 -49.43
N VAL A 785 9.55 29.05 -49.87
CA VAL A 785 9.03 28.74 -51.21
C VAL A 785 7.61 28.21 -51.17
N ARG A 786 7.28 27.39 -50.16
CA ARG A 786 5.90 27.08 -49.75
C ARG A 786 5.82 27.03 -48.23
N ILE A 787 4.61 27.10 -47.69
CA ILE A 787 4.34 26.65 -46.32
C ILE A 787 3.33 25.52 -46.37
N GLU A 788 3.29 24.72 -45.31
CA GLU A 788 2.33 23.67 -45.08
C GLU A 788 1.78 23.84 -43.67
N ALA A 789 0.53 24.28 -43.60
CA ALA A 789 -0.23 24.47 -42.37
C ALA A 789 -0.90 23.12 -42.01
N SER A 790 -0.56 22.58 -40.83
CA SER A 790 -0.98 21.23 -40.41
C SER A 790 -1.48 21.19 -38.96
N PRO A 791 -2.59 20.48 -38.66
CA PRO A 791 -3.40 19.68 -39.59
C PRO A 791 -4.21 20.55 -40.57
N LYS A 792 -4.64 19.94 -41.67
CA LYS A 792 -5.40 20.61 -42.75
C LYS A 792 -6.85 20.91 -42.41
N GLU A 793 -7.39 20.20 -41.42
CA GLU A 793 -8.69 20.43 -40.84
C GLU A 793 -8.48 20.59 -39.34
N ILE A 794 -8.99 21.68 -38.77
CA ILE A 794 -8.96 21.97 -37.33
C ILE A 794 -10.39 22.16 -36.87
N THR A 795 -10.76 21.41 -35.83
CA THR A 795 -11.98 21.62 -35.06
C THR A 795 -11.58 22.05 -33.65
N ILE A 796 -12.10 23.19 -33.19
CA ILE A 796 -11.86 23.76 -31.85
C ILE A 796 -13.14 24.36 -31.29
N MET A 797 -13.23 24.52 -29.96
CA MET A 797 -14.32 25.25 -29.34
C MET A 797 -14.12 26.77 -29.47
N GLN A 798 -15.22 27.52 -29.38
CA GLN A 798 -15.19 28.97 -29.38
C GLN A 798 -14.27 29.50 -28.26
N TYR A 799 -13.46 30.53 -28.58
CA TYR A 799 -12.41 31.13 -27.75
C TYR A 799 -11.17 30.26 -27.46
N GLU A 800 -11.10 29.00 -27.92
CA GLU A 800 -9.85 28.22 -27.80
C GLU A 800 -8.74 28.75 -28.73
N PRO A 801 -7.46 28.55 -28.38
CA PRO A 801 -6.35 28.89 -29.26
C PRO A 801 -6.30 27.94 -30.47
N ILE A 802 -6.19 28.50 -31.68
CA ILE A 802 -6.03 27.72 -32.93
C ILE A 802 -4.66 27.04 -32.91
N SER A 803 -4.61 25.78 -32.47
CA SER A 803 -3.39 25.00 -32.35
C SER A 803 -2.99 24.42 -33.71
N LEU A 804 -2.07 25.11 -34.40
CA LEU A 804 -1.60 24.73 -35.74
C LEU A 804 -0.06 24.75 -35.83
N THR A 805 0.49 23.78 -36.55
CA THR A 805 1.91 23.71 -36.91
C THR A 805 2.09 24.21 -38.35
N VAL A 806 2.63 25.42 -38.54
CA VAL A 806 3.11 25.84 -39.88
C VAL A 806 4.52 25.31 -40.08
N ARG A 807 4.71 24.46 -41.09
CA ARG A 807 6.02 24.06 -41.61
C ARG A 807 6.36 24.92 -42.82
N ALA A 808 7.35 25.80 -42.68
CA ALA A 808 7.91 26.52 -43.81
C ALA A 808 8.92 25.61 -44.54
N PHE A 809 8.81 25.55 -45.88
CA PHE A 809 9.77 24.91 -46.76
C PHE A 809 10.60 25.97 -47.47
N TYR A 810 11.92 25.83 -47.38
CA TYR A 810 12.88 26.82 -47.83
C TYR A 810 13.52 26.42 -49.17
N ALA A 811 14.14 27.37 -49.87
CA ALA A 811 14.67 27.18 -51.22
C ALA A 811 15.91 26.26 -51.27
N ASP A 812 16.50 25.95 -50.12
CA ASP A 812 17.54 24.94 -49.92
C ASP A 812 16.97 23.49 -49.86
N GLY A 813 15.64 23.33 -49.84
CA GLY A 813 14.96 22.05 -49.63
C GLY A 813 14.77 21.68 -48.15
N SER A 814 15.27 22.48 -47.21
CA SER A 814 15.03 22.28 -45.79
C SER A 814 13.58 22.64 -45.41
N SER A 815 13.12 22.13 -44.27
CA SER A 815 11.85 22.55 -43.69
C SER A 815 11.93 22.70 -42.18
N LYS A 816 11.33 23.77 -41.65
CA LYS A 816 11.33 24.08 -40.22
C LYS A 816 9.93 24.46 -39.80
N VAL A 817 9.53 24.06 -38.59
CA VAL A 817 8.33 24.61 -37.95
C VAL A 817 8.62 26.07 -37.61
N VAL A 818 7.66 26.95 -37.89
CA VAL A 818 7.74 28.39 -37.60
C VAL A 818 6.57 28.78 -36.70
N ASN A 819 6.79 29.77 -35.83
CA ASN A 819 5.81 30.22 -34.85
C ASN A 819 5.21 31.59 -35.18
N ASP A 820 5.91 32.43 -35.95
CA ASP A 820 5.50 33.81 -36.27
C ASP A 820 4.54 33.89 -37.48
N TRP A 821 3.60 32.94 -37.58
CA TRP A 821 2.56 32.91 -38.62
C TRP A 821 1.29 33.65 -38.18
N VAL A 822 0.46 34.04 -39.15
CA VAL A 822 -0.82 34.72 -38.92
C VAL A 822 -1.93 34.05 -39.74
N ILE A 823 -3.12 33.95 -39.14
CA ILE A 823 -4.33 33.38 -39.74
C ILE A 823 -5.42 34.45 -39.82
N ASP A 824 -6.25 34.43 -40.87
CA ASP A 824 -7.27 35.46 -41.16
C ASP A 824 -8.63 35.22 -40.48
N ARG A 825 -8.72 34.23 -39.57
CA ARG A 825 -9.93 33.90 -38.79
C ARG A 825 -9.58 33.79 -37.31
N THR A 826 -10.58 34.03 -36.46
CA THR A 826 -10.48 33.88 -35.00
C THR A 826 -11.46 32.79 -34.54
N SER A 827 -11.20 32.20 -33.37
CA SER A 827 -12.12 31.27 -32.71
C SER A 827 -13.33 31.96 -32.05
N ALA A 828 -13.61 33.23 -32.37
CA ALA A 828 -14.65 34.00 -31.69
C ALA A 828 -16.07 33.81 -32.27
N ILE A 829 -16.19 33.28 -33.50
CA ILE A 829 -17.47 33.09 -34.20
C ILE A 829 -17.59 31.61 -34.59
N PRO A 830 -18.63 30.88 -34.15
CA PRO A 830 -18.87 29.51 -34.57
C PRO A 830 -19.15 29.37 -36.07
N GLY A 831 -18.79 28.21 -36.64
CA GLY A 831 -18.96 27.87 -38.06
C GLY A 831 -17.71 27.26 -38.69
N THR A 832 -17.85 26.71 -39.90
CA THR A 832 -16.72 26.20 -40.70
C THR A 832 -16.27 27.25 -41.71
N PHE A 833 -15.00 27.60 -41.67
CA PHE A 833 -14.38 28.62 -42.52
C PHE A 833 -13.16 28.06 -43.24
N LEU A 834 -13.00 28.37 -44.53
CA LEU A 834 -11.69 28.28 -45.17
C LEU A 834 -10.82 29.44 -44.62
N ALA A 835 -9.74 29.08 -43.92
CA ALA A 835 -8.87 30.02 -43.22
C ALA A 835 -7.44 29.98 -43.78
N THR A 836 -6.81 31.14 -43.84
CA THR A 836 -5.58 31.40 -44.60
C THR A 836 -4.35 31.46 -43.70
N VAL A 837 -3.71 30.31 -43.55
CA VAL A 837 -2.29 30.11 -43.26
C VAL A 837 -1.38 31.17 -43.91
N THR A 838 -0.79 32.15 -43.23
CA THR A 838 0.17 33.09 -43.87
C THR A 838 1.47 33.25 -43.07
N TYR A 839 2.61 33.12 -43.75
CA TYR A 839 3.94 33.35 -43.18
C TYR A 839 4.88 33.96 -44.24
N ARG A 840 5.50 35.10 -43.92
CA ARG A 840 6.43 35.84 -44.80
C ARG A 840 5.89 36.10 -46.23
N GLY A 841 4.58 36.29 -46.40
CA GLY A 841 3.94 36.56 -47.68
C GLY A 841 3.69 35.33 -48.56
N ILE A 842 4.03 34.13 -48.08
CA ILE A 842 3.55 32.86 -48.64
C ILE A 842 2.33 32.42 -47.83
N SER A 843 1.31 31.91 -48.51
CA SER A 843 0.06 31.46 -47.89
C SER A 843 -0.31 30.03 -48.26
N ASP A 844 -1.11 29.42 -47.41
CA ASP A 844 -1.68 28.07 -47.51
C ASP A 844 -3.05 28.07 -46.80
N THR A 845 -3.92 27.10 -47.08
CA THR A 845 -5.29 27.07 -46.53
C THR A 845 -5.57 25.84 -45.69
N ILE A 846 -6.37 26.03 -44.64
CA ILE A 846 -6.98 24.99 -43.81
C ILE A 846 -8.50 25.15 -43.73
N SER A 847 -9.20 24.06 -43.43
CA SER A 847 -10.58 24.13 -42.93
C SER A 847 -10.53 24.37 -41.41
N LEU A 848 -11.14 25.46 -40.95
CA LEU A 848 -11.27 25.78 -39.52
C LEU A 848 -12.74 25.72 -39.13
N THR A 849 -13.12 24.68 -38.39
CA THR A 849 -14.43 24.55 -37.75
C THR A 849 -14.34 25.05 -36.32
N VAL A 850 -14.96 26.21 -36.06
CA VAL A 850 -15.16 26.71 -34.70
C VAL A 850 -16.51 26.18 -34.21
N LEU A 851 -16.49 25.30 -33.23
CA LEU A 851 -17.67 24.82 -32.53
C LEU A 851 -18.17 25.88 -31.54
N SER A 852 -19.48 25.93 -31.32
CA SER A 852 -20.08 26.76 -30.27
C SER A 852 -19.71 26.20 -28.89
N ILE A 853 -19.65 27.05 -27.85
CA ILE A 853 -19.49 26.56 -26.47
C ILE A 853 -20.64 25.63 -26.01
N ASN A 854 -21.77 25.63 -26.72
CA ASN A 854 -22.92 24.74 -26.48
C ASN A 854 -22.93 23.52 -27.43
N SER A 855 -21.91 23.35 -28.28
CA SER A 855 -21.77 22.18 -29.14
C SER A 855 -21.31 20.97 -28.35
N ILE A 856 -21.94 19.83 -28.59
CA ILE A 856 -21.61 18.52 -28.00
C ILE A 856 -21.47 17.48 -29.11
N GLU A 857 -20.50 16.57 -28.97
CA GLU A 857 -20.37 15.41 -29.83
C GLU A 857 -21.29 14.28 -29.35
N CYS A 858 -22.10 13.72 -30.24
CA CYS A 858 -22.91 12.55 -29.94
C CYS A 858 -22.00 11.30 -29.79
N PRO A 859 -21.93 10.65 -28.62
CA PRO A 859 -21.04 9.51 -28.38
C PRO A 859 -21.45 8.21 -29.11
N ILE A 860 -22.47 8.26 -29.99
CA ILE A 860 -23.08 7.10 -30.63
C ILE A 860 -22.96 7.17 -32.17
N CYS A 861 -23.11 8.36 -32.76
CA CYS A 861 -22.91 8.59 -34.20
C CYS A 861 -21.80 9.61 -34.54
N GLY A 862 -21.01 10.08 -33.56
CA GLY A 862 -19.92 11.06 -33.78
C GLY A 862 -20.39 12.42 -34.33
N THR A 863 -21.71 12.65 -34.33
CA THR A 863 -22.31 13.85 -34.89
C THR A 863 -22.21 14.98 -33.88
N ILE A 864 -21.53 16.06 -34.24
CA ILE A 864 -21.40 17.25 -33.41
C ILE A 864 -22.58 18.19 -33.70
N TYR A 865 -23.31 18.61 -32.68
CA TYR A 865 -24.50 19.46 -32.79
C TYR A 865 -24.58 20.44 -31.62
N ASP A 866 -25.30 21.55 -31.77
CA ASP A 866 -25.54 22.51 -30.69
C ASP A 866 -26.79 22.11 -29.87
N LEU A 867 -26.66 22.09 -28.54
CA LEU A 867 -27.77 21.78 -27.62
C LEU A 867 -28.96 22.75 -27.73
N SER A 868 -28.74 23.97 -28.23
CA SER A 868 -29.82 24.95 -28.46
C SER A 868 -30.60 24.71 -29.76
N ASP A 869 -29.95 24.15 -30.80
CA ASP A 869 -30.59 23.80 -32.07
C ASP A 869 -31.20 22.39 -32.07
N SER A 870 -30.79 21.49 -31.16
CA SER A 870 -31.35 20.14 -31.02
C SER A 870 -31.53 19.74 -29.55
N PRO A 871 -32.53 20.31 -28.84
CA PRO A 871 -32.74 20.08 -27.41
C PRO A 871 -33.25 18.67 -27.04
N LYS A 872 -33.62 17.84 -28.02
CA LYS A 872 -33.91 16.41 -27.81
C LYS A 872 -32.65 15.54 -27.66
N GLY A 873 -31.49 16.05 -28.04
CA GLY A 873 -30.26 15.26 -28.22
C GLY A 873 -29.83 15.24 -29.68
N CYS A 874 -29.11 14.18 -30.09
CA CYS A 874 -28.46 14.15 -31.40
C CYS A 874 -29.48 14.11 -32.56
N PRO A 875 -29.47 15.07 -33.51
CA PRO A 875 -30.47 15.15 -34.58
C PRO A 875 -30.41 14.01 -35.61
N ILE A 876 -29.43 13.11 -35.51
CA ILE A 876 -29.40 11.86 -36.28
C ILE A 876 -29.86 10.69 -35.40
N CYS A 877 -29.12 10.41 -34.32
CA CYS A 877 -29.40 9.22 -33.50
C CYS A 877 -30.75 9.26 -32.74
N SER A 878 -31.36 10.45 -32.55
CA SER A 878 -32.69 10.60 -31.90
C SER A 878 -33.87 10.67 -32.88
N GLU A 879 -33.66 10.58 -34.19
CA GLU A 879 -34.76 10.47 -35.18
C GLU A 879 -34.71 9.14 -35.98
N GLU A 880 -33.56 8.46 -36.00
CA GLU A 880 -33.39 7.16 -36.65
C GLU A 880 -33.92 6.00 -35.78
N ILE A 881 -35.12 5.50 -36.11
CA ILE A 881 -35.67 4.25 -35.55
C ILE A 881 -34.80 3.07 -36.05
N VAL A 882 -34.31 2.24 -35.13
CA VAL A 882 -33.52 1.02 -35.43
C VAL A 882 -34.25 -0.27 -35.09
N GLY A 883 -35.36 -0.21 -34.37
CA GLY A 883 -36.20 -1.37 -34.05
C GLY A 883 -37.51 -0.97 -33.39
N ILE A 884 -38.39 -1.96 -33.23
CA ILE A 884 -39.64 -1.81 -32.46
C ILE A 884 -39.83 -3.01 -31.51
N GLU A 885 -40.34 -2.72 -30.32
CA GLU A 885 -40.90 -3.71 -29.41
C GLU A 885 -42.42 -3.52 -29.36
N ALA A 886 -43.16 -4.59 -29.11
CA ALA A 886 -44.61 -4.52 -28.95
C ALA A 886 -45.00 -5.21 -27.63
N TYR A 887 -45.84 -4.54 -26.84
CA TYR A 887 -46.25 -5.00 -25.52
C TYR A 887 -47.76 -4.92 -25.34
N LEU A 888 -48.31 -5.91 -24.65
CA LEU A 888 -49.73 -5.97 -24.32
C LEU A 888 -50.01 -5.14 -23.07
N THR A 889 -50.69 -4.01 -23.23
CA THR A 889 -50.96 -3.08 -22.11
C THR A 889 -51.99 -3.62 -21.12
N SER A 890 -52.59 -4.78 -21.41
CA SER A 890 -53.42 -5.59 -20.50
C SER A 890 -52.61 -6.29 -19.41
N GLY A 891 -51.28 -6.42 -19.55
CA GLY A 891 -50.44 -7.23 -18.66
C GLY A 891 -50.68 -8.74 -18.79
N SER A 892 -51.41 -9.19 -19.81
CA SER A 892 -51.74 -10.59 -20.06
C SER A 892 -51.77 -10.89 -21.56
N ASN A 893 -51.33 -12.09 -21.95
CA ASN A 893 -51.45 -12.62 -23.30
C ASN A 893 -52.89 -13.05 -23.65
N LEU A 894 -53.79 -13.10 -22.66
CA LEU A 894 -55.18 -13.50 -22.85
C LEU A 894 -56.01 -12.38 -23.48
N VAL A 895 -56.67 -12.68 -24.60
CA VAL A 895 -57.58 -11.77 -25.33
C VAL A 895 -58.98 -12.36 -25.31
N GLN A 896 -59.99 -11.56 -24.98
CA GLN A 896 -61.37 -12.03 -24.97
C GLN A 896 -61.88 -12.27 -26.40
N LEU A 897 -62.52 -13.42 -26.63
CA LEU A 897 -63.15 -13.75 -27.92
C LEU A 897 -64.04 -12.60 -28.44
N GLY A 898 -63.76 -12.14 -29.65
CA GLY A 898 -64.43 -11.02 -30.32
C GLY A 898 -63.76 -9.65 -30.16
N THR A 899 -62.74 -9.52 -29.30
CA THR A 899 -62.03 -8.25 -29.03
C THR A 899 -60.68 -8.15 -29.74
N THR A 900 -60.08 -6.96 -29.77
CA THR A 900 -58.70 -6.72 -30.25
C THR A 900 -57.73 -6.60 -29.08
N PRO A 901 -56.48 -7.10 -29.18
CA PRO A 901 -55.47 -6.87 -28.16
C PRO A 901 -55.10 -5.40 -28.06
N ASN A 902 -55.01 -4.86 -26.84
CA ASN A 902 -54.47 -3.53 -26.61
C ASN A 902 -52.93 -3.61 -26.61
N ILE A 903 -52.31 -3.14 -27.70
CA ILE A 903 -50.87 -3.17 -27.90
C ILE A 903 -50.33 -1.73 -27.86
N ALA A 904 -49.25 -1.53 -27.09
CA ALA A 904 -48.37 -0.38 -27.23
C ALA A 904 -47.13 -0.81 -28.03
N VAL A 905 -46.73 0.02 -28.99
CA VAL A 905 -45.47 -0.17 -29.71
C VAL A 905 -44.46 0.81 -29.14
N ILE A 906 -43.30 0.31 -28.73
CA ILE A 906 -42.16 1.12 -28.31
C ILE A 906 -41.20 1.20 -29.48
N LEU A 907 -40.92 2.43 -29.91
CA LEU A 907 -39.94 2.73 -30.96
C LEU A 907 -38.57 2.81 -30.29
N ILE A 908 -37.62 1.99 -30.75
CA ILE A 908 -36.22 2.07 -30.32
C ILE A 908 -35.47 2.92 -31.33
N PHE A 909 -34.93 4.05 -30.86
CA PHE A 909 -34.06 4.92 -31.65
C PHE A 909 -32.59 4.53 -31.51
N ARG A 910 -31.76 4.99 -32.43
CA ARG A 910 -30.34 4.61 -32.54
C ARG A 910 -29.48 4.99 -31.33
N ASP A 911 -29.91 5.97 -30.54
CA ASP A 911 -29.32 6.34 -29.25
C ASP A 911 -29.82 5.50 -28.05
N ASN A 912 -30.60 4.45 -28.31
CA ASN A 912 -31.33 3.62 -27.35
C ASN A 912 -32.45 4.32 -26.57
N HIS A 913 -32.80 5.58 -26.88
CA HIS A 913 -34.02 6.18 -26.32
C HIS A 913 -35.28 5.53 -26.92
N ARG A 914 -36.39 5.64 -26.18
CA ARG A 914 -37.63 4.89 -26.41
C ARG A 914 -38.83 5.83 -26.39
N GLU A 915 -39.54 5.95 -27.51
CA GLU A 915 -40.83 6.67 -27.57
C GLU A 915 -42.01 5.70 -27.74
N PHE A 916 -43.19 6.07 -27.25
CA PHE A 916 -44.42 5.27 -27.39
C PHE A 916 -45.20 5.66 -28.65
N ALA A 917 -45.36 4.73 -29.58
CA ALA A 917 -46.36 4.78 -30.63
C ALA A 917 -47.66 4.14 -30.12
N THR A 918 -48.70 4.98 -29.93
CA THR A 918 -50.04 4.54 -29.49
C THR A 918 -50.98 4.25 -30.67
N ASP A 919 -50.63 4.72 -31.87
CA ASP A 919 -51.33 4.48 -33.13
C ASP A 919 -50.34 4.22 -34.28
N GLY A 920 -50.85 4.01 -35.50
CA GLY A 920 -50.02 3.86 -36.70
C GLY A 920 -49.32 2.52 -36.91
N TYR A 921 -49.49 1.54 -36.00
CA TYR A 921 -49.08 0.15 -36.23
C TYR A 921 -50.20 -0.66 -36.89
N THR A 922 -49.84 -1.75 -37.57
CA THR A 922 -50.77 -2.74 -38.13
C THR A 922 -50.50 -4.12 -37.56
N LEU A 923 -51.55 -4.95 -37.47
CA LEU A 923 -51.48 -6.33 -37.01
C LEU A 923 -51.74 -7.29 -38.17
N GLU A 924 -50.80 -8.20 -38.42
CA GLU A 924 -50.97 -9.34 -39.31
C GLU A 924 -51.09 -10.64 -38.51
N ASN A 925 -51.73 -11.65 -39.11
CA ASN A 925 -51.96 -12.98 -38.54
C ASN A 925 -52.82 -13.03 -37.25
N PHE A 926 -53.62 -11.99 -36.98
CA PHE A 926 -54.61 -11.97 -35.89
C PHE A 926 -56.04 -12.27 -36.37
N ASN A 927 -56.74 -13.17 -35.67
CA ASN A 927 -58.16 -13.47 -35.87
C ASN A 927 -58.92 -13.44 -34.53
N SER A 928 -59.67 -12.36 -34.24
CA SER A 928 -60.42 -12.21 -32.99
C SER A 928 -61.57 -13.21 -32.77
N ARG A 929 -61.87 -14.08 -33.75
CA ARG A 929 -62.99 -15.04 -33.68
C ARG A 929 -62.56 -16.50 -33.53
N GLU A 930 -61.27 -16.76 -33.37
CA GLU A 930 -60.68 -18.09 -33.35
C GLU A 930 -59.98 -18.32 -32.00
N LEU A 931 -60.49 -19.28 -31.22
CA LEU A 931 -59.99 -19.57 -29.87
C LEU A 931 -58.62 -20.27 -29.91
N GLY A 932 -57.80 -20.01 -28.90
CA GLY A 932 -56.46 -20.59 -28.74
C GLY A 932 -55.33 -19.63 -29.11
N ILE A 933 -54.10 -20.19 -29.16
CA ILE A 933 -52.86 -19.42 -29.28
C ILE A 933 -52.63 -18.95 -30.72
N GLN A 934 -52.35 -17.66 -30.89
CA GLN A 934 -52.04 -17.01 -32.15
C GLN A 934 -50.74 -16.20 -32.03
N THR A 935 -49.81 -16.39 -32.97
CA THR A 935 -48.61 -15.57 -33.10
C THR A 935 -48.90 -14.42 -34.06
N ILE A 936 -49.09 -13.23 -33.53
CA ILE A 936 -49.47 -12.04 -34.31
C ILE A 936 -48.23 -11.20 -34.62
N THR A 937 -48.18 -10.63 -35.82
CA THR A 937 -47.05 -9.80 -36.27
C THR A 937 -47.45 -8.33 -36.18
N VAL A 938 -46.73 -7.57 -35.38
CA VAL A 938 -46.91 -6.12 -35.19
C VAL A 938 -45.93 -5.40 -36.09
N ILE A 939 -46.46 -4.53 -36.97
CA ILE A 939 -45.68 -3.84 -38.00
C ILE A 939 -45.81 -2.33 -37.78
N TYR A 940 -44.69 -1.61 -37.77
CA TYR A 940 -44.66 -0.15 -37.69
C TYR A 940 -43.54 0.41 -38.56
N ARG A 941 -43.90 1.28 -39.53
CA ARG A 941 -42.98 1.94 -40.49
C ARG A 941 -41.96 1.00 -41.19
N GLY A 942 -42.30 -0.27 -41.38
CA GLY A 942 -41.45 -1.27 -42.03
C GLY A 942 -40.62 -2.14 -41.09
N PHE A 943 -40.55 -1.80 -39.79
CA PHE A 943 -40.06 -2.71 -38.76
C PHE A 943 -41.17 -3.68 -38.35
N THR A 944 -40.79 -4.90 -37.98
CA THR A 944 -41.70 -6.00 -37.65
C THR A 944 -41.26 -6.70 -36.37
N THR A 945 -42.18 -6.98 -35.46
CA THR A 945 -41.95 -7.83 -34.28
C THR A 945 -43.14 -8.75 -34.04
N THR A 946 -42.93 -9.90 -33.40
CA THR A 946 -43.99 -10.90 -33.18
C THR A 946 -44.30 -11.04 -31.70
N ILE A 947 -45.58 -11.07 -31.36
CA ILE A 947 -46.06 -11.37 -30.00
C ILE A 947 -47.08 -12.51 -30.04
N ILE A 948 -47.15 -13.26 -28.94
CA ILE A 948 -48.04 -14.41 -28.81
C ILE A 948 -49.19 -14.03 -27.89
N ILE A 949 -50.41 -14.24 -28.37
CA ILE A 949 -51.65 -14.05 -27.61
C ILE A 949 -52.48 -15.33 -27.63
N GLU A 950 -53.36 -15.51 -26.64
CA GLU A 950 -54.32 -16.60 -26.62
C GLU A 950 -55.74 -16.03 -26.54
N VAL A 951 -56.57 -16.36 -27.52
CA VAL A 951 -57.98 -15.93 -27.53
C VAL A 951 -58.79 -16.92 -26.71
N VAL A 952 -59.34 -16.46 -25.59
CA VAL A 952 -59.96 -17.31 -24.56
C VAL A 952 -61.37 -16.86 -24.16
N ASN A 953 -62.07 -17.75 -23.46
CA ASN A 953 -63.40 -17.54 -22.90
C ASN A 953 -63.35 -17.81 -21.39
N ILE A 954 -63.21 -16.77 -20.57
CA ILE A 954 -62.74 -16.84 -19.17
C ILE A 954 -63.81 -16.50 -18.13
N LEU A 955 -64.05 -17.41 -17.18
CA LEU A 955 -64.75 -17.19 -15.91
C LEU A 955 -64.19 -18.15 -14.81
N ASP A 956 -64.20 -17.67 -13.56
CA ASP A 956 -63.86 -18.32 -12.27
C ASP A 956 -62.40 -18.75 -11.94
N THR A 957 -61.95 -18.37 -10.73
CA THR A 957 -60.60 -18.59 -10.15
C THR A 957 -60.68 -18.87 -8.63
N THR A 958 -59.57 -19.26 -7.97
CA THR A 958 -59.50 -19.56 -6.52
C THR A 958 -58.18 -19.11 -5.87
N THR A 959 -58.06 -19.17 -4.53
CA THR A 959 -56.89 -18.65 -3.78
C THR A 959 -56.42 -19.63 -2.70
N CYS A 960 -55.10 -19.82 -2.54
CA CYS A 960 -54.51 -20.73 -1.54
C CYS A 960 -54.28 -20.04 -0.17
N PRO A 961 -54.01 -20.81 0.92
CA PRO A 961 -53.75 -20.25 2.25
C PRO A 961 -52.56 -19.29 2.35
N ASN A 962 -51.58 -19.39 1.44
CA ASN A 962 -50.43 -18.50 1.36
C ASN A 962 -50.70 -17.24 0.49
N GLY A 963 -51.95 -17.03 0.05
CA GLY A 963 -52.38 -15.82 -0.66
C GLY A 963 -52.26 -15.85 -2.19
N HIS A 964 -51.74 -16.92 -2.79
CA HIS A 964 -51.61 -17.03 -4.25
C HIS A 964 -52.96 -17.34 -4.90
N VAL A 965 -53.35 -16.55 -5.91
CA VAL A 965 -54.54 -16.78 -6.75
C VAL A 965 -54.15 -17.65 -7.93
N TYR A 966 -54.96 -18.65 -8.25
CA TYR A 966 -54.73 -19.59 -9.35
C TYR A 966 -56.06 -20.15 -9.88
N ASN A 967 -56.00 -20.76 -11.06
CA ASN A 967 -57.18 -21.33 -11.70
C ASN A 967 -57.50 -22.70 -11.10
N LYS A 968 -58.79 -23.00 -10.95
CA LYS A 968 -59.23 -24.39 -10.75
C LYS A 968 -59.00 -25.19 -12.03
N ASN A 969 -58.97 -26.51 -11.90
CA ASN A 969 -59.05 -27.39 -13.06
C ASN A 969 -60.38 -27.16 -13.81
N SER A 970 -60.45 -27.56 -15.07
CA SER A 970 -61.63 -27.37 -15.94
C SER A 970 -62.90 -28.12 -15.49
N ASP A 971 -62.81 -28.95 -14.44
CA ASP A 971 -63.92 -29.63 -13.77
C ASP A 971 -64.33 -28.97 -12.43
N GLY A 972 -63.62 -27.92 -12.00
CA GLY A 972 -63.82 -27.24 -10.72
C GLY A 972 -63.01 -27.79 -9.54
N SER A 973 -62.16 -28.80 -9.75
CA SER A 973 -61.27 -29.33 -8.71
C SER A 973 -60.03 -28.45 -8.47
N ASP A 974 -59.38 -28.64 -7.32
CA ASP A 974 -58.20 -27.88 -6.88
C ASP A 974 -56.91 -28.70 -7.16
N PRO A 975 -56.00 -28.24 -8.06
CA PRO A 975 -54.75 -28.93 -8.36
C PRO A 975 -53.63 -28.72 -7.32
N GLY A 976 -53.80 -27.81 -6.35
CA GLY A 976 -52.73 -27.39 -5.45
C GLY A 976 -51.77 -26.35 -6.06
N CYS A 977 -50.93 -25.74 -5.20
CA CYS A 977 -50.08 -24.60 -5.56
C CYS A 977 -48.81 -25.02 -6.34
N PRO A 978 -48.63 -24.61 -7.61
CA PRO A 978 -47.49 -25.07 -8.43
C PRO A 978 -46.11 -24.53 -7.99
N PHE A 979 -46.08 -23.41 -7.27
CA PHE A 979 -44.86 -22.62 -6.97
C PHE A 979 -43.94 -23.23 -5.89
N CYS A 980 -43.83 -24.56 -5.78
CA CYS A 980 -43.33 -25.21 -4.55
C CYS A 980 -42.22 -26.28 -4.68
N HIS A 981 -41.77 -26.73 -5.88
CA HIS A 981 -40.65 -27.70 -6.04
C HIS A 981 -39.98 -27.65 -7.45
N LEU A 982 -38.68 -28.01 -7.58
CA LEU A 982 -37.84 -27.96 -8.81
C LEU A 982 -36.62 -28.94 -8.77
N GLY A 983 -36.00 -29.29 -9.91
CA GLY A 983 -34.63 -29.90 -9.99
C GLY A 983 -34.13 -30.54 -11.33
N ASN A 984 -32.79 -30.49 -11.56
CA ASN A 984 -31.91 -31.31 -12.47
C ASN A 984 -31.89 -31.05 -14.02
N GLU A 985 -30.78 -31.12 -14.81
CA GLU A 985 -29.28 -31.16 -14.62
C GLU A 985 -28.46 -31.09 -15.98
N VAL A 986 -27.10 -31.07 -15.94
CA VAL A 986 -26.05 -31.51 -16.96
C VAL A 986 -25.25 -30.51 -17.87
N SER A 987 -24.03 -30.13 -17.42
CA SER A 987 -22.62 -30.34 -17.93
C SER A 987 -22.19 -30.19 -19.43
N ASN A 988 -20.94 -29.86 -19.85
CA ASN A 988 -19.76 -29.25 -19.19
C ASN A 988 -18.70 -28.66 -20.20
N ILE A 989 -18.23 -27.40 -20.04
CA ILE A 989 -17.07 -26.74 -20.71
C ILE A 989 -16.36 -25.78 -19.71
N ALA A 990 -15.02 -25.64 -19.76
CA ALA A 990 -14.28 -24.71 -18.89
C ALA A 990 -14.00 -23.34 -19.54
N TYR A 991 -14.29 -22.25 -18.81
CA TYR A 991 -13.95 -20.86 -19.17
C TYR A 991 -13.59 -20.05 -17.91
N PHE A 992 -12.88 -18.93 -18.08
CA PHE A 992 -12.59 -17.99 -16.99
C PHE A 992 -13.50 -16.77 -17.13
N ASP A 993 -14.30 -16.52 -16.09
CA ASP A 993 -15.04 -15.27 -15.90
C ASP A 993 -14.15 -14.35 -15.04
N ILE A 994 -14.05 -13.05 -15.38
CA ILE A 994 -13.09 -12.14 -14.73
C ILE A 994 -13.77 -10.82 -14.37
N THR A 995 -14.01 -10.60 -13.08
CA THR A 995 -14.44 -9.31 -12.55
C THR A 995 -13.24 -8.36 -12.47
N TYR A 996 -13.34 -7.19 -13.09
CA TYR A 996 -12.26 -6.20 -13.11
C TYR A 996 -12.41 -5.14 -12.02
N THR A 997 -11.35 -4.34 -11.85
CA THR A 997 -11.17 -3.40 -10.74
C THR A 997 -12.33 -2.41 -10.57
N SER A 998 -12.94 -1.94 -11.66
CA SER A 998 -14.11 -1.06 -11.59
C SER A 998 -15.30 -1.73 -10.93
N GLU A 999 -15.63 -2.97 -11.31
CA GLU A 999 -16.80 -3.69 -10.79
C GLU A 999 -16.58 -4.17 -9.35
N ILE A 1000 -15.35 -4.59 -9.02
CA ILE A 1000 -14.93 -4.89 -7.64
C ILE A 1000 -15.09 -3.63 -6.77
N LEU A 1001 -14.60 -2.47 -7.23
CA LEU A 1001 -14.66 -1.24 -6.45
C LEU A 1001 -16.07 -0.64 -6.39
N ASP A 1002 -16.87 -0.69 -7.45
CA ASP A 1002 -18.26 -0.24 -7.42
C ASP A 1002 -19.05 -1.02 -6.35
N ALA A 1003 -18.89 -2.34 -6.28
CA ALA A 1003 -19.48 -3.16 -5.21
C ALA A 1003 -18.93 -2.82 -3.82
N VAL A 1004 -17.62 -2.62 -3.68
CA VAL A 1004 -16.98 -2.20 -2.42
C VAL A 1004 -17.53 -0.85 -1.92
N TYR A 1005 -17.74 0.12 -2.81
CA TYR A 1005 -18.21 1.46 -2.45
C TYR A 1005 -19.74 1.58 -2.37
N SER A 1006 -20.52 0.71 -3.03
CA SER A 1006 -22.00 0.72 -2.96
C SER A 1006 -22.60 -0.26 -1.94
N VAL A 1007 -21.95 -1.40 -1.68
CA VAL A 1007 -22.41 -2.45 -0.75
C VAL A 1007 -21.57 -2.47 0.54
N GLY A 1008 -20.31 -2.01 0.47
CA GLY A 1008 -19.37 -1.96 1.60
C GLY A 1008 -18.27 -3.04 1.55
N ALA A 1009 -18.48 -4.10 0.78
CA ALA A 1009 -17.49 -5.14 0.51
C ALA A 1009 -17.78 -5.86 -0.82
N TYR A 1010 -16.74 -6.39 -1.46
CA TYR A 1010 -16.82 -7.38 -2.52
C TYR A 1010 -16.39 -8.74 -1.98
N HIS A 1011 -17.26 -9.75 -2.12
CA HIS A 1011 -16.98 -11.13 -1.71
C HIS A 1011 -16.54 -11.95 -2.93
N PHE A 1012 -15.37 -12.57 -2.83
CA PHE A 1012 -14.83 -13.51 -3.80
C PHE A 1012 -15.45 -14.90 -3.56
N GLN A 1013 -15.55 -15.74 -4.58
CA GLN A 1013 -16.02 -17.12 -4.38
C GLN A 1013 -14.85 -18.04 -4.02
N GLU A 1014 -15.07 -19.04 -3.16
CA GLU A 1014 -14.09 -20.08 -2.86
C GLU A 1014 -13.62 -20.75 -4.17
N GLY A 1015 -12.30 -20.90 -4.35
CA GLY A 1015 -11.72 -21.45 -5.58
C GLY A 1015 -11.58 -20.47 -6.75
N ASN A 1016 -12.00 -19.20 -6.61
CA ASN A 1016 -11.54 -18.14 -7.50
C ASN A 1016 -10.06 -17.80 -7.24
N TYR A 1017 -9.40 -17.16 -8.20
CA TYR A 1017 -8.07 -16.58 -8.04
C TYR A 1017 -8.15 -15.06 -7.99
N ILE A 1018 -7.66 -14.45 -6.90
CA ILE A 1018 -7.40 -13.01 -6.88
C ILE A 1018 -6.06 -12.69 -7.53
N SER A 1019 -5.99 -11.59 -8.27
CA SER A 1019 -4.72 -10.91 -8.59
C SER A 1019 -4.75 -9.44 -8.17
N VAL A 1020 -3.65 -8.99 -7.57
CA VAL A 1020 -3.37 -7.61 -7.20
C VAL A 1020 -2.11 -7.17 -7.94
N ILE A 1021 -2.25 -6.24 -8.87
CA ILE A 1021 -1.16 -5.65 -9.66
C ILE A 1021 -1.00 -4.20 -9.25
N VAL A 1022 0.21 -3.80 -8.86
CA VAL A 1022 0.49 -2.43 -8.42
C VAL A 1022 1.66 -1.86 -9.20
N THR A 1023 1.44 -0.74 -9.89
CA THR A 1023 2.40 -0.16 -10.83
C THR A 1023 2.82 1.24 -10.39
N LYS A 1024 4.10 1.41 -10.06
CA LYS A 1024 4.69 2.72 -9.72
C LYS A 1024 4.74 3.63 -10.95
N ARG A 1025 4.10 4.81 -10.87
CA ARG A 1025 4.03 5.81 -11.95
C ARG A 1025 5.33 6.61 -12.08
N ASP A 1026 5.57 7.14 -13.27
CA ASP A 1026 6.82 7.79 -13.70
C ASP A 1026 6.99 9.26 -13.25
N LYS A 1027 6.02 9.84 -12.52
CA LYS A 1027 5.88 11.30 -12.33
C LYS A 1027 5.54 11.71 -10.89
N SER A 1028 6.29 11.22 -9.91
CA SER A 1028 6.13 11.61 -8.49
C SER A 1028 6.55 13.06 -8.19
N LEU A 1029 6.25 13.53 -6.98
CA LEU A 1029 6.70 14.84 -6.51
C LEU A 1029 8.23 14.92 -6.40
N MET A 1030 8.87 13.82 -5.99
CA MET A 1030 10.33 13.70 -5.90
C MET A 1030 10.98 13.72 -7.29
N TYR A 1031 10.39 13.04 -8.28
CA TYR A 1031 10.82 13.14 -9.68
C TYR A 1031 10.75 14.58 -10.20
N ARG A 1032 9.66 15.33 -9.90
CA ARG A 1032 9.53 16.74 -10.29
C ARG A 1032 10.62 17.61 -9.66
N LEU A 1033 10.90 17.44 -8.37
CA LEU A 1033 11.98 18.14 -7.68
C LEU A 1033 13.36 17.85 -8.30
N GLN A 1034 13.69 16.57 -8.50
CA GLN A 1034 14.97 16.16 -9.09
C GLN A 1034 15.15 16.67 -10.52
N ASN A 1035 14.10 16.61 -11.35
CA ASN A 1035 14.15 17.11 -12.72
C ASN A 1035 14.31 18.65 -12.77
N THR A 1036 13.69 19.37 -11.83
CA THR A 1036 13.79 20.84 -11.71
C THR A 1036 15.19 21.30 -11.31
N PHE A 1037 15.91 20.55 -10.48
CA PHE A 1037 17.22 20.96 -9.95
C PHE A 1037 18.44 20.33 -10.64
N PHE A 1038 18.32 19.13 -11.23
CA PHE A 1038 19.49 18.36 -11.70
C PHE A 1038 19.41 17.84 -13.14
N SER A 1039 18.24 17.91 -13.81
CA SER A 1039 18.06 17.50 -15.22
C SER A 1039 18.46 16.06 -15.62
N THR A 1040 18.83 15.20 -14.66
CA THR A 1040 19.24 13.81 -14.90
C THR A 1040 18.38 12.80 -14.12
N SER A 1041 17.37 12.21 -14.78
CA SER A 1041 16.45 11.26 -14.15
C SER A 1041 17.00 9.82 -14.14
N MET A 1042 17.90 9.49 -13.20
CA MET A 1042 18.48 8.14 -13.09
C MET A 1042 17.63 7.13 -12.28
N LEU A 1043 16.70 7.58 -11.43
CA LEU A 1043 16.04 6.75 -10.41
C LEU A 1043 14.52 6.54 -10.59
N GLY A 1044 13.94 7.04 -11.69
CA GLY A 1044 12.51 6.89 -12.00
C GLY A 1044 12.15 5.65 -12.83
N ARG A 1045 12.48 4.44 -12.36
CA ARG A 1045 12.07 3.20 -13.06
C ARG A 1045 10.64 2.81 -12.68
N ARG A 1046 9.79 2.59 -13.69
CA ARG A 1046 8.46 1.98 -13.54
C ARG A 1046 8.63 0.55 -12.99
N LYS A 1047 8.31 0.33 -11.71
CA LYS A 1047 8.30 -0.99 -11.07
C LYS A 1047 6.86 -1.50 -10.99
N ARG A 1048 6.64 -2.78 -11.28
CA ARG A 1048 5.34 -3.46 -11.18
C ARG A 1048 5.46 -4.59 -10.16
N PHE A 1049 4.56 -4.58 -9.19
CA PHE A 1049 4.40 -5.59 -8.16
C PHE A 1049 3.17 -6.44 -8.55
N ILE A 1050 3.23 -7.76 -8.40
CA ILE A 1050 2.14 -8.68 -8.76
C ILE A 1050 2.08 -9.75 -7.69
N TYR A 1051 0.94 -9.87 -7.02
CA TYR A 1051 0.64 -10.95 -6.08
C TYR A 1051 -0.78 -11.48 -6.34
N GLY A 1052 -1.09 -12.66 -5.81
CA GLY A 1052 -2.37 -13.31 -6.04
C GLY A 1052 -2.37 -14.77 -5.62
N GLY A 1053 -3.52 -15.43 -5.73
CA GLY A 1053 -3.66 -16.83 -5.39
C GLY A 1053 -5.11 -17.27 -5.24
N GLU A 1054 -5.29 -18.56 -5.00
CA GLU A 1054 -6.59 -19.21 -4.77
C GLU A 1054 -7.20 -18.73 -3.45
N VAL A 1055 -8.43 -18.21 -3.54
CA VAL A 1055 -9.28 -17.76 -2.43
C VAL A 1055 -9.78 -18.96 -1.64
N LYS A 1056 -9.75 -18.85 -0.32
CA LYS A 1056 -10.17 -19.89 0.63
C LYS A 1056 -11.03 -19.28 1.72
N ASP A 1057 -12.07 -20.01 2.14
CA ASP A 1057 -12.81 -19.69 3.37
C ASP A 1057 -12.04 -20.19 4.61
N GLU A 1058 -12.26 -19.52 5.75
CA GLU A 1058 -11.84 -19.91 7.12
C GLU A 1058 -13.07 -20.07 8.05
#